data_AF-A0A182T6N8-F1
#
_entry.id   AF-A0A182T6N8-F1
#
_cell.length_a   1.000
_cell.length_b   1.000
_cell.length_c   1.000
_cell.angle_alpha   90.00
_cell.angle_beta   90.00
_cell.angle_gamma   90.00
#
_symmetry.space_group_name_H-M   'P 1'
#
loop_
_entity.id
_entity.type
_entity.pdbx_description
1 polymer ?
#
loop_
_entity_poly.entity_id
_entity_poly.type
_entity_poly.pdbx_seq_one_letter_code
_entity_poly.pdbx_strand_id
1 'polypeptide(L)'
;MADNLETVDNKLKEPYDETVSEIIRLMGTMDLETLKQLYEEIDLGTSYRQETARNIFLEIVPRTGTTSTILLTRDLIMNKQVNPMTAVQLLISLPFYMAEPSQELVKECEVFLEVGADRPDIKHAAVLSYATMIYNTFVAGKLTADTFEKYVKMYFDLFLNSFEYEQQMLYLQGLGNLQLENVAEYLDPIIRADYPQNTDIRFLAMLALLPTAHLRPNQVYETYWPIFHSRNSPLQLRVAAFTMLLFSNPTPGRLLGLYSVIKTENDPHMINFYRTTVLSISETTYPCYQHLKLLLAYMTRQLPDAPAPKYWVTGNYLFDYRDRKFHIGSMLQTMLIGSHQTDLPMIASLKFDTEALGRFTGQLGLYIKARGLSDAVINRLTTFNSSHLRLDRLSSILKSMKLSTISPTPLHFEFIVQFEGKAVLCYHLNQTTFHNLTDGNIINRINLLRDSHVNMQIVRRPFMIKYALPTLLGTPADILIENTVLATVRGNTTQQMMLMDKVARSNQVDIRYSSYAVVKIRSYNPINDVEYSTIREQGFLVYIPVNNEIVWDIAGKSISYSFYRPENMTSGISLKSRTRNTPDNGDPAATETLEPKEEDIAKYGYRIDDLGIQLLARVHQDYTKDNVMFMLETDILDNAKVLTKAPFSLVNNLLRIVSLIQLNTIHIGRDKHLTLLIANDQKTLLQGTLKWDTQNYSKQPSVPENEVLRVNLILAHTIPKPEGSRDEVKVLHKWDIVSQYTNFKCDRAARVFFSLTRHEWNSSHWKLNQCLHTVHHFLDSLNLGQAKAPLVGHIQHTIIGVGVLSVYTTNLQLVCSRSFL
;
A
#
# COMPACT_ATOMS: atom_id res chain seq x y z
N MET A 1 20.10 -2.01 18.79
CA MET A 1 19.17 -1.65 17.70
C MET A 1 18.12 -0.63 18.11
N ALA A 2 17.30 -0.88 19.16
CA ALA A 2 16.29 0.10 19.63
C ALA A 2 16.90 1.49 19.92
N ASP A 3 18.04 1.55 20.61
CA ASP A 3 18.76 2.81 20.88
C ASP A 3 19.21 3.53 19.59
N ASN A 4 19.55 2.79 18.54
CA ASN A 4 19.97 3.37 17.26
C ASN A 4 18.81 4.03 16.50
N LEU A 5 17.56 3.72 16.86
CA LEU A 5 16.39 4.38 16.28
C LEU A 5 16.19 5.80 16.83
N GLU A 6 16.89 6.18 17.90
CA GLU A 6 16.83 7.52 18.50
C GLU A 6 17.81 8.49 17.85
N THR A 7 18.90 7.99 17.25
CA THR A 7 19.90 8.82 16.56
C THR A 7 19.59 8.88 15.06
N VAL A 8 19.46 10.09 14.50
CA VAL A 8 19.07 10.31 13.09
C VAL A 8 20.26 10.75 12.24
N ASP A 9 21.02 11.74 12.69
CA ASP A 9 21.98 12.47 11.84
C ASP A 9 23.11 11.59 11.31
N ASN A 10 23.57 10.63 12.12
CA ASN A 10 24.63 9.70 11.70
C ASN A 10 24.13 8.73 10.63
N LYS A 11 22.86 8.31 10.70
CA LYS A 11 22.26 7.33 9.78
C LYS A 11 21.94 7.93 8.40
N LEU A 12 21.66 9.23 8.32
CA LEU A 12 21.51 9.91 7.02
C LEU A 12 22.86 10.02 6.28
N LYS A 13 23.98 10.11 7.01
CA LYS A 13 25.33 10.08 6.43
C LYS A 13 25.74 8.67 6.00
N GLU A 14 25.43 7.67 6.81
CA GLU A 14 25.73 6.26 6.54
C GLU A 14 24.44 5.42 6.63
N PRO A 15 23.68 5.29 5.53
CA PRO A 15 22.39 4.62 5.53
C PRO A 15 22.51 3.09 5.53
N TYR A 16 23.71 2.53 5.70
CA TYR A 16 23.93 1.09 5.78
C TYR A 16 23.51 0.57 7.17
N ASP A 17 22.55 -0.34 7.21
CA ASP A 17 22.06 -0.92 8.46
C ASP A 17 21.92 -2.44 8.34
N GLU A 18 23.00 -3.15 8.64
CA GLU A 18 23.03 -4.62 8.62
C GLU A 18 22.43 -5.28 9.87
N THR A 19 22.08 -4.49 10.89
CA THR A 19 21.72 -5.01 12.22
C THR A 19 20.54 -5.99 12.20
N VAL A 20 19.55 -5.75 11.32
CA VAL A 20 18.41 -6.67 11.14
C VAL A 20 18.88 -8.04 10.61
N SER A 21 19.75 -8.05 9.60
CA SER A 21 20.30 -9.28 9.02
C SER A 21 21.14 -10.04 10.06
N GLU A 22 21.94 -9.32 10.86
CA GLU A 22 22.73 -9.92 11.94
C GLU A 22 21.87 -10.55 13.03
N ILE A 23 20.80 -9.88 13.46
CA ILE A 23 19.87 -10.42 14.47
C ILE A 23 19.17 -11.67 13.93
N ILE A 24 18.67 -11.64 12.68
CA ILE A 24 18.09 -12.82 12.03
C ILE A 24 19.09 -13.99 12.04
N ARG A 25 20.36 -13.72 11.68
CA ARG A 25 21.40 -14.75 11.67
C ARG A 25 21.66 -15.32 13.06
N LEU A 26 21.77 -14.46 14.08
CA LEU A 26 21.99 -14.87 15.48
C LEU A 26 20.81 -15.70 16.00
N MET A 27 19.58 -15.23 15.82
CA MET A 27 18.37 -15.96 16.23
C MET A 27 18.24 -17.30 15.50
N GLY A 28 18.71 -17.39 14.25
CA GLY A 28 18.76 -18.63 13.49
C GLY A 28 19.68 -19.70 14.09
N THR A 29 20.58 -19.34 15.02
CA THR A 29 21.47 -20.29 15.71
C THR A 29 20.98 -20.71 17.10
N MET A 30 19.90 -20.09 17.60
CA MET A 30 19.38 -20.33 18.95
C MET A 30 18.41 -21.50 18.98
N ASP A 31 18.41 -22.26 20.07
CA ASP A 31 17.40 -23.26 20.36
C ASP A 31 16.13 -22.64 20.97
N LEU A 32 15.10 -23.46 21.14
CA LEU A 32 13.80 -23.01 21.66
C LEU A 32 13.90 -22.47 23.09
N GLU A 33 14.72 -23.08 23.96
CA GLU A 33 14.86 -22.66 25.36
C GLU A 33 15.54 -21.30 25.46
N THR A 34 16.62 -21.09 24.70
CA THR A 34 17.34 -19.81 24.62
C THR A 34 16.41 -18.71 24.08
N LEU A 35 15.61 -19.01 23.06
CA LEU A 35 14.65 -18.05 22.49
C LEU A 35 13.54 -17.68 23.49
N LYS A 36 13.08 -18.63 24.32
CA LYS A 36 12.10 -18.36 25.39
C LYS A 36 12.68 -17.46 26.47
N GLN A 37 13.90 -17.75 26.93
CA GLN A 37 14.60 -16.90 27.91
C GLN A 37 14.80 -15.47 27.37
N LEU A 38 15.23 -15.34 26.12
CA LEU A 38 15.39 -14.03 25.48
C LEU A 38 14.05 -13.26 25.40
N TYR A 39 12.95 -13.93 25.09
CA TYR A 39 11.63 -13.30 25.08
C TYR A 39 11.22 -12.80 26.47
N GLU A 40 11.41 -13.62 27.51
CA GLU A 40 11.10 -13.25 28.90
C GLU A 40 11.92 -12.04 29.36
N GLU A 41 13.22 -12.00 29.05
CA GLU A 41 14.08 -10.85 29.38
C GLU A 41 13.63 -9.55 28.68
N ILE A 42 13.17 -9.65 27.42
CA ILE A 42 12.70 -8.50 26.65
C ILE A 42 11.31 -8.02 27.14
N ASP A 43 10.44 -8.93 27.56
CA ASP A 43 9.04 -8.62 27.93
C ASP A 43 8.88 -8.07 29.35
N LEU A 44 9.87 -8.23 30.23
CA LEU A 44 9.82 -7.82 31.65
C LEU A 44 9.69 -6.31 31.92
N GLY A 45 9.69 -5.44 30.90
CA GLY A 45 9.62 -4.00 31.14
C GLY A 45 8.74 -3.19 30.19
N THR A 46 8.32 -2.03 30.69
CA THR A 46 7.32 -1.15 30.06
C THR A 46 7.93 0.12 29.45
N SER A 47 9.26 0.24 29.44
CA SER A 47 9.91 1.40 28.84
C SER A 47 9.69 1.44 27.32
N TYR A 48 9.67 2.64 26.74
CA TYR A 48 9.53 2.82 25.30
C TYR A 48 10.60 2.06 24.49
N ARG A 49 11.81 1.97 25.06
CA ARG A 49 12.92 1.18 24.53
C ARG A 49 12.62 -0.32 24.51
N GLN A 50 12.10 -0.86 25.62
CA GLN A 50 11.76 -2.28 25.73
C GLN A 50 10.58 -2.65 24.82
N GLU A 51 9.56 -1.80 24.75
CA GLU A 51 8.45 -1.97 23.80
C GLU A 51 8.96 -2.02 22.36
N THR A 52 9.88 -1.11 21.99
CA THR A 52 10.53 -1.09 20.67
C THR A 52 11.32 -2.37 20.42
N ALA A 53 12.11 -2.83 21.40
CA ALA A 53 12.88 -4.06 21.30
C ALA A 53 11.98 -5.29 21.15
N ARG A 54 10.89 -5.37 21.92
CA ARG A 54 9.87 -6.43 21.83
C ARG A 54 9.19 -6.46 20.48
N ASN A 55 8.76 -5.30 19.97
CA ASN A 55 8.12 -5.21 18.65
C ASN A 55 9.06 -5.69 17.54
N ILE A 56 10.34 -5.28 17.58
CA ILE A 56 11.37 -5.73 16.63
C ILE A 56 11.60 -7.24 16.76
N PHE A 57 11.74 -7.75 17.99
CA PHE A 57 11.93 -9.18 18.24
C PHE A 57 10.78 -9.99 17.65
N LEU A 58 9.53 -9.64 17.98
CA LEU A 58 8.34 -10.32 17.49
C LEU A 58 8.22 -10.24 15.96
N GLU A 59 8.69 -9.16 15.34
CA GLU A 59 8.77 -9.09 13.88
C GLU A 59 9.85 -10.01 13.29
N ILE A 60 10.98 -10.19 13.96
CA ILE A 60 12.10 -11.00 13.45
C ILE A 60 11.87 -12.50 13.66
N VAL A 61 11.25 -12.93 14.77
CA VAL A 61 11.03 -14.35 15.10
C VAL A 61 10.45 -15.16 13.92
N PRO A 62 9.25 -14.86 13.39
CA PRO A 62 8.65 -15.67 12.32
C PRO A 62 9.40 -15.57 10.99
N ARG A 63 10.24 -14.53 10.81
CA ARG A 63 11.03 -14.30 9.59
C ARG A 63 12.38 -15.01 9.57
N THR A 64 12.79 -15.53 10.72
CA THR A 64 14.02 -16.31 10.87
C THR A 64 13.85 -17.72 10.33
N GLY A 65 12.70 -18.34 10.58
CA GLY A 65 12.25 -19.52 9.84
C GLY A 65 12.78 -20.88 10.29
N THR A 66 13.59 -20.92 11.35
CA THR A 66 14.08 -22.18 11.92
C THR A 66 12.98 -22.88 12.70
N THR A 67 13.12 -24.20 12.88
CA THR A 67 12.18 -25.01 13.66
C THR A 67 11.91 -24.38 15.04
N SER A 68 12.95 -23.95 15.76
CA SER A 68 12.84 -23.32 17.08
C SER A 68 12.02 -22.02 17.06
N THR A 69 12.24 -21.15 16.08
CA THR A 69 11.51 -19.86 15.99
C THR A 69 10.03 -20.05 15.63
N ILE A 70 9.71 -21.07 14.84
CA ILE A 70 8.32 -21.43 14.50
C ILE A 70 7.61 -21.99 15.72
N LEU A 71 8.25 -22.89 16.47
CA LEU A 71 7.70 -23.44 17.71
C LEU A 71 7.53 -22.36 18.79
N LEU A 72 8.47 -21.42 18.93
CA LEU A 72 8.28 -20.26 19.81
C LEU A 72 7.04 -19.46 19.37
N THR A 73 6.91 -19.15 18.09
CA THR A 73 5.75 -18.40 17.57
C THR A 73 4.44 -19.12 17.91
N ARG A 74 4.39 -20.44 17.69
CA ARG A 74 3.24 -21.28 18.06
C ARG A 74 2.94 -21.15 19.55
N ASP A 75 3.93 -21.35 20.41
CA ASP A 75 3.77 -21.31 21.87
C ASP A 75 3.24 -19.94 22.33
N LEU A 76 3.78 -18.84 21.80
CA LEU A 76 3.33 -17.47 22.11
C LEU A 76 1.83 -17.28 21.79
N ILE A 77 1.36 -17.84 20.69
CA ILE A 77 -0.03 -17.70 20.22
C ILE A 77 -0.99 -18.60 21.01
N MET A 78 -0.63 -19.88 21.13
CA MET A 78 -1.47 -20.90 21.78
C MET A 78 -1.59 -20.63 23.28
N ASN A 79 -0.50 -20.18 23.93
CA ASN A 79 -0.50 -19.81 25.35
C ASN A 79 -1.05 -18.39 25.62
N LYS A 80 -1.53 -17.69 24.59
CA LYS A 80 -2.08 -16.32 24.68
C LYS A 80 -1.10 -15.31 25.31
N GLN A 81 0.20 -15.46 25.07
CA GLN A 81 1.26 -14.60 25.63
C GLN A 81 1.44 -13.27 24.88
N VAL A 82 0.81 -13.11 23.72
CA VAL A 82 0.80 -11.87 22.93
C VAL A 82 -0.62 -11.36 22.70
N ASN A 83 -0.76 -10.05 22.45
CA ASN A 83 -2.06 -9.46 22.14
C ASN A 83 -2.60 -9.95 20.78
N PRO A 84 -3.93 -9.87 20.52
CA PRO A 84 -4.53 -10.44 19.31
C PRO A 84 -3.97 -9.91 17.99
N MET A 85 -3.72 -8.59 17.89
CA MET A 85 -3.15 -7.98 16.68
C MET A 85 -1.75 -8.51 16.37
N THR A 86 -0.93 -8.67 17.41
CA THR A 86 0.42 -9.25 17.32
C THR A 86 0.35 -10.72 16.93
N ALA A 87 -0.55 -11.50 17.52
CA ALA A 87 -0.75 -12.90 17.15
C ALA A 87 -1.08 -13.06 15.66
N VAL A 88 -2.00 -12.23 15.13
CA VAL A 88 -2.33 -12.22 13.70
C VAL A 88 -1.11 -11.85 12.86
N GLN A 89 -0.34 -10.83 13.25
CA GLN A 89 0.88 -10.41 12.54
C GLN A 89 1.95 -11.51 12.47
N LEU A 90 2.16 -12.23 13.58
CA LEU A 90 3.05 -13.38 13.65
C LEU A 90 2.58 -14.50 12.71
N LEU A 91 1.29 -14.87 12.77
CA LEU A 91 0.70 -15.92 11.94
C LEU A 91 0.81 -15.62 10.44
N ILE A 92 0.43 -14.40 10.03
CA ILE A 92 0.45 -13.99 8.62
C ILE A 92 1.86 -14.07 8.02
N SER A 93 2.92 -13.84 8.81
CA SER A 93 4.30 -13.92 8.30
C SER A 93 4.87 -15.33 8.34
N LEU A 94 4.53 -16.12 9.37
CA LEU A 94 5.12 -17.43 9.68
C LEU A 94 5.31 -18.39 8.48
N PRO A 95 4.28 -18.69 7.65
CA PRO A 95 4.42 -19.73 6.63
C PRO A 95 5.36 -19.33 5.49
N PHE A 96 5.61 -18.04 5.26
CA PHE A 96 6.36 -17.54 4.10
C PHE A 96 7.88 -17.52 4.30
N TYR A 97 8.36 -17.73 5.52
CA TYR A 97 9.78 -17.69 5.86
C TYR A 97 10.30 -19.02 6.41
N MET A 98 9.56 -20.13 6.26
CA MET A 98 9.99 -21.46 6.71
C MET A 98 11.30 -21.90 6.02
N ALA A 99 12.42 -21.88 6.74
CA ALA A 99 13.72 -22.28 6.23
C ALA A 99 13.93 -23.80 6.30
N GLU A 100 13.33 -24.45 7.30
CA GLU A 100 13.51 -25.88 7.61
C GLU A 100 12.15 -26.61 7.66
N PRO A 101 11.46 -26.79 6.51
CA PRO A 101 10.21 -27.54 6.50
C PRO A 101 10.44 -29.01 6.85
N SER A 102 9.58 -29.58 7.71
CA SER A 102 9.58 -31.00 8.08
C SER A 102 8.17 -31.50 8.38
N GLN A 103 7.97 -32.82 8.29
CA GLN A 103 6.68 -33.44 8.60
C GLN A 103 6.36 -33.31 10.10
N GLU A 104 7.36 -33.40 10.97
CA GLU A 104 7.24 -33.21 12.41
C GLU A 104 6.75 -31.80 12.74
N LEU A 105 7.32 -30.79 12.08
CA LEU A 105 6.92 -29.39 12.28
C LEU A 105 5.46 -29.14 11.89
N VAL A 106 5.00 -29.72 10.77
CA VAL A 106 3.58 -29.64 10.37
C VAL A 106 2.70 -30.27 11.44
N LYS A 107 3.06 -31.45 11.96
CA LYS A 107 2.31 -32.11 13.03
C LYS A 107 2.26 -31.29 14.32
N GLU A 108 3.39 -30.71 14.74
CA GLU A 108 3.49 -29.84 15.92
C GLU A 108 2.66 -28.55 15.80
N CYS A 109 2.38 -28.09 14.58
CA CYS A 109 1.57 -26.91 14.30
C CYS A 109 0.09 -27.21 14.00
N GLU A 110 -0.34 -28.48 14.04
CA GLU A 110 -1.73 -28.88 13.82
C GLU A 110 -2.70 -28.24 14.83
N VAL A 111 -2.21 -27.93 16.04
CA VAL A 111 -2.92 -27.20 17.10
C VAL A 111 -3.47 -25.84 16.66
N PHE A 112 -2.98 -25.25 15.56
CA PHE A 112 -3.55 -24.05 14.97
C PHE A 112 -5.01 -24.21 14.51
N LEU A 113 -5.45 -25.43 14.23
CA LEU A 113 -6.86 -25.73 13.92
C LEU A 113 -7.76 -25.69 15.16
N GLU A 114 -7.18 -25.79 16.37
CA GLU A 114 -7.91 -25.84 17.64
C GLU A 114 -8.18 -24.46 18.24
N VAL A 115 -7.74 -23.38 17.56
CA VAL A 115 -7.98 -22.00 18.02
C VAL A 115 -9.48 -21.75 18.14
N GLY A 116 -9.91 -21.38 19.35
CA GLY A 116 -11.31 -21.18 19.70
C GLY A 116 -12.00 -20.05 18.93
N ALA A 117 -13.33 -20.10 18.92
CA ALA A 117 -14.19 -19.09 18.29
C ALA A 117 -14.22 -17.76 19.07
N ASP A 118 -13.61 -17.68 20.27
CA ASP A 118 -13.49 -16.46 21.07
C ASP A 118 -12.58 -15.41 20.41
N ARG A 119 -11.67 -15.84 19.52
CA ARG A 119 -10.74 -14.97 18.79
C ARG A 119 -10.80 -15.29 17.29
N PRO A 120 -11.87 -14.86 16.58
CA PRO A 120 -12.09 -15.23 15.18
C PRO A 120 -10.95 -14.73 14.27
N ASP A 121 -10.38 -13.58 14.60
CA ASP A 121 -9.20 -13.01 13.95
C ASP A 121 -7.99 -13.93 13.94
N ILE A 122 -7.64 -14.45 15.12
CA ILE A 122 -6.51 -15.36 15.30
C ILE A 122 -6.84 -16.71 14.68
N LYS A 123 -8.06 -17.23 14.85
CA LYS A 123 -8.48 -18.50 14.26
C LYS A 123 -8.30 -18.49 12.75
N HIS A 124 -8.74 -17.41 12.10
CA HIS A 124 -8.68 -17.31 10.65
C HIS A 124 -7.23 -17.26 10.16
N ALA A 125 -6.39 -16.43 10.78
CA ALA A 125 -4.97 -16.38 10.46
C ALA A 125 -4.27 -17.72 10.72
N ALA A 126 -4.61 -18.42 11.80
CA ALA A 126 -3.99 -19.69 12.18
C ALA A 126 -4.32 -20.82 11.20
N VAL A 127 -5.60 -21.00 10.89
CA VAL A 127 -6.08 -22.03 9.94
C VAL A 127 -5.51 -21.79 8.53
N LEU A 128 -5.44 -20.54 8.08
CA LEU A 128 -4.92 -20.21 6.75
C LEU A 128 -3.39 -20.34 6.67
N SER A 129 -2.69 -19.95 7.74
CA SER A 129 -1.24 -20.10 7.84
C SER A 129 -0.85 -21.57 7.84
N TYR A 130 -1.55 -22.41 8.61
CA TYR A 130 -1.31 -23.84 8.66
C TYR A 130 -1.47 -24.53 7.29
N ALA A 131 -2.51 -24.18 6.52
CA ALA A 131 -2.68 -24.67 5.15
C ALA A 131 -1.48 -24.32 4.26
N THR A 132 -0.94 -23.11 4.42
CA THR A 132 0.24 -22.66 3.67
C THR A 132 1.52 -23.38 4.11
N MET A 133 1.67 -23.69 5.41
CA MET A 133 2.79 -24.49 5.92
C MET A 133 2.79 -25.91 5.34
N ILE A 134 1.61 -26.54 5.25
CA ILE A 134 1.44 -27.86 4.62
C ILE A 134 1.88 -27.81 3.16
N TYR A 135 1.41 -26.81 2.40
CA TYR A 135 1.81 -26.61 1.01
C TYR A 135 3.33 -26.44 0.86
N ASN A 136 3.95 -25.55 1.64
CA ASN A 136 5.38 -25.28 1.55
C ASN A 136 6.22 -26.51 1.88
N THR A 137 5.80 -27.29 2.87
CA THR A 137 6.47 -28.54 3.27
C THR A 137 6.34 -29.62 2.19
N PHE A 138 5.20 -29.68 1.48
CA PHE A 138 5.01 -30.60 0.37
C PHE A 138 5.84 -30.23 -0.86
N VAL A 139 5.84 -28.95 -1.25
CA VAL A 139 6.66 -28.46 -2.37
C VAL A 139 8.16 -28.63 -2.09
N ALA A 140 8.58 -28.57 -0.83
CA ALA A 140 9.95 -28.87 -0.40
C ALA A 140 10.32 -30.37 -0.47
N GLY A 141 9.40 -31.26 -0.84
CA GLY A 141 9.62 -32.71 -0.90
C GLY A 141 9.74 -33.37 0.47
N LYS A 142 9.18 -32.75 1.53
CA LYS A 142 9.26 -33.22 2.92
C LYS A 142 7.97 -33.89 3.42
N LEU A 143 6.94 -33.96 2.57
CA LEU A 143 5.69 -34.68 2.80
C LEU A 143 5.44 -35.64 1.64
N THR A 144 4.87 -36.81 1.93
CA THR A 144 4.40 -37.75 0.90
C THR A 144 3.05 -37.30 0.34
N ALA A 145 2.74 -37.72 -0.89
CA ALA A 145 1.44 -37.44 -1.52
C ALA A 145 0.26 -37.96 -0.67
N ASP A 146 0.36 -39.17 -0.11
CA ASP A 146 -0.67 -39.74 0.75
C ASP A 146 -0.92 -38.91 2.02
N THR A 147 0.13 -38.37 2.64
CA THR A 147 0.00 -37.53 3.83
C THR A 147 -0.57 -36.17 3.46
N PHE A 148 -0.17 -35.60 2.32
CA PHE A 148 -0.76 -34.36 1.81
C PHE A 148 -2.26 -34.53 1.52
N GLU A 149 -2.66 -35.62 0.88
CA GLU A 149 -4.05 -35.95 0.58
C GLU A 149 -4.92 -36.04 1.85
N LYS A 150 -4.38 -36.58 2.93
CA LYS A 150 -5.07 -36.58 4.24
C LYS A 150 -5.38 -35.17 4.72
N TYR A 151 -4.46 -34.22 4.55
CA TYR A 151 -4.69 -32.83 4.92
C TYR A 151 -5.72 -32.14 4.01
N VAL A 152 -5.69 -32.41 2.69
CA VAL A 152 -6.73 -31.92 1.76
C VAL A 152 -8.10 -32.41 2.20
N LYS A 153 -8.23 -33.71 2.45
CA LYS A 153 -9.47 -34.31 2.93
C LYS A 153 -9.92 -33.71 4.27
N MET A 154 -9.01 -33.51 5.21
CA MET A 154 -9.32 -32.88 6.50
C MET A 154 -9.91 -31.47 6.33
N TYR A 155 -9.31 -30.61 5.49
CA TYR A 155 -9.87 -29.28 5.22
C TYR A 155 -11.21 -29.35 4.48
N PHE A 156 -11.40 -30.32 3.60
CA PHE A 156 -12.66 -30.54 2.91
C PHE A 156 -13.76 -31.02 3.86
N ASP A 157 -13.45 -31.93 4.77
CA ASP A 157 -14.37 -32.40 5.81
C ASP A 157 -14.75 -31.24 6.76
N LEU A 158 -13.80 -30.36 7.13
CA LEU A 158 -14.09 -29.15 7.91
C LEU A 158 -15.02 -28.18 7.15
N PHE A 159 -14.81 -28.02 5.85
CA PHE A 159 -15.69 -27.23 4.99
C PHE A 159 -17.13 -27.82 4.94
N LEU A 160 -17.26 -29.13 4.69
CA LEU A 160 -18.58 -29.79 4.59
C LEU A 160 -19.34 -29.77 5.92
N ASN A 161 -18.64 -29.89 7.04
CA ASN A 161 -19.26 -29.90 8.38
C ASN A 161 -19.56 -28.48 8.92
N SER A 162 -19.25 -27.43 8.15
CA SER A 162 -19.51 -26.04 8.54
C SER A 162 -20.89 -25.56 8.07
N PHE A 163 -21.69 -25.03 8.99
CA PHE A 163 -23.02 -24.46 8.71
C PHE A 163 -23.00 -22.95 8.50
N GLU A 164 -22.06 -22.25 9.12
CA GLU A 164 -21.91 -20.80 9.00
C GLU A 164 -21.10 -20.45 7.75
N TYR A 165 -21.57 -19.44 7.01
CA TYR A 165 -20.89 -18.95 5.81
C TYR A 165 -19.43 -18.56 6.08
N GLU A 166 -19.16 -17.91 7.21
CA GLU A 166 -17.81 -17.48 7.58
C GLU A 166 -16.83 -18.65 7.73
N GLN A 167 -17.26 -19.74 8.37
CA GLN A 167 -16.45 -20.95 8.54
C GLN A 167 -16.28 -21.70 7.21
N GLN A 168 -17.35 -21.79 6.39
CA GLN A 168 -17.26 -22.34 5.04
C GLN A 168 -16.25 -21.58 4.18
N MET A 169 -16.30 -20.24 4.22
CA MET A 169 -15.33 -19.40 3.53
C MET A 169 -13.90 -19.64 4.04
N LEU A 170 -13.70 -19.70 5.36
CA LEU A 170 -12.37 -19.93 5.96
C LEU A 170 -11.74 -21.23 5.46
N TYR A 171 -12.45 -22.36 5.57
CA TYR A 171 -11.90 -23.66 5.16
C TYR A 171 -11.77 -23.78 3.64
N LEU A 172 -12.64 -23.13 2.87
CA LEU A 172 -12.50 -23.02 1.42
C LEU A 172 -11.25 -22.23 1.01
N GLN A 173 -10.95 -21.13 1.71
CA GLN A 173 -9.68 -20.41 1.50
C GLN A 173 -8.48 -21.24 1.96
N GLY A 174 -8.62 -22.04 3.02
CA GLY A 174 -7.63 -23.03 3.44
C GLY A 174 -7.33 -24.06 2.34
N LEU A 175 -8.36 -24.64 1.72
CA LEU A 175 -8.22 -25.51 0.54
C LEU A 175 -7.54 -24.76 -0.62
N GLY A 176 -7.92 -23.50 -0.85
CA GLY A 176 -7.28 -22.64 -1.83
C GLY A 176 -5.78 -22.43 -1.58
N ASN A 177 -5.33 -22.40 -0.32
CA ASN A 177 -3.91 -22.27 0.03
C ASN A 177 -3.10 -23.54 -0.24
N LEU A 178 -3.73 -24.72 -0.27
CA LEU A 178 -3.06 -25.98 -0.58
C LEU A 178 -2.60 -26.06 -2.04
N GLN A 179 -3.21 -25.30 -2.96
CA GLN A 179 -2.78 -25.07 -4.36
C GLN A 179 -2.22 -26.27 -5.12
N LEU A 180 -2.81 -27.46 -4.95
CA LEU A 180 -2.46 -28.65 -5.74
C LEU A 180 -3.61 -29.08 -6.64
N GLU A 181 -3.27 -29.91 -7.63
CA GLU A 181 -4.21 -30.39 -8.65
C GLU A 181 -5.37 -31.18 -8.05
N ASN A 182 -5.10 -32.05 -7.08
CA ASN A 182 -6.10 -32.87 -6.37
C ASN A 182 -7.21 -32.03 -5.69
N VAL A 183 -6.91 -30.80 -5.23
CA VAL A 183 -7.93 -29.91 -4.65
C VAL A 183 -9.06 -29.62 -5.64
N ALA A 184 -8.76 -29.61 -6.95
CA ALA A 184 -9.77 -29.39 -7.97
C ALA A 184 -10.84 -30.49 -7.99
N GLU A 185 -10.48 -31.75 -7.72
CA GLU A 185 -11.43 -32.87 -7.69
C GLU A 185 -12.47 -32.70 -6.59
N TYR A 186 -12.06 -32.19 -5.43
CA TYR A 186 -12.94 -31.89 -4.30
C TYR A 186 -13.85 -30.68 -4.55
N LEU A 187 -13.33 -29.65 -5.23
CA LEU A 187 -14.07 -28.40 -5.46
C LEU A 187 -14.93 -28.42 -6.73
N ASP A 188 -14.65 -29.29 -7.70
CA ASP A 188 -15.39 -29.39 -8.96
C ASP A 188 -16.91 -29.61 -8.76
N PRO A 189 -17.37 -30.52 -7.88
CA PRO A 189 -18.80 -30.70 -7.59
C PRO A 189 -19.49 -29.44 -7.04
N ILE A 190 -18.78 -28.65 -6.23
CA ILE A 190 -19.26 -27.35 -5.72
C ILE A 190 -19.44 -26.38 -6.88
N ILE A 191 -18.44 -26.29 -7.76
CA ILE A 191 -18.41 -25.35 -8.88
C ILE A 191 -19.53 -25.67 -9.88
N ARG A 192 -19.71 -26.95 -10.23
CA ARG A 192 -20.76 -27.43 -11.14
C ARG A 192 -22.17 -27.30 -10.56
N ALA A 193 -22.28 -27.10 -9.25
CA ALA A 193 -23.55 -27.12 -8.50
C ALA A 193 -24.28 -28.47 -8.61
N ASP A 194 -23.52 -29.56 -8.44
CA ASP A 194 -24.08 -30.91 -8.35
C ASP A 194 -25.00 -31.05 -7.11
N TYR A 195 -24.86 -30.15 -6.14
CA TYR A 195 -25.73 -29.99 -4.98
C TYR A 195 -26.04 -28.51 -4.69
N PRO A 196 -27.16 -28.21 -3.99
CA PRO A 196 -27.52 -26.84 -3.64
C PRO A 196 -26.41 -26.16 -2.84
N GLN A 197 -25.82 -25.11 -3.43
CA GLN A 197 -24.74 -24.34 -2.84
C GLN A 197 -24.93 -22.85 -3.04
N ASN A 198 -24.40 -22.07 -2.10
CA ASN A 198 -24.43 -20.62 -2.18
C ASN A 198 -23.58 -20.13 -3.37
N THR A 199 -24.16 -19.27 -4.21
CA THR A 199 -23.47 -18.67 -5.38
C THR A 199 -22.16 -17.99 -5.01
N ASP A 200 -22.05 -17.43 -3.80
CA ASP A 200 -20.87 -16.74 -3.30
C ASP A 200 -19.77 -17.76 -2.92
N ILE A 201 -20.12 -18.88 -2.28
CA ILE A 201 -19.20 -20.01 -2.06
C ILE A 201 -18.73 -20.62 -3.38
N ARG A 202 -19.62 -20.83 -4.35
CA ARG A 202 -19.25 -21.30 -5.69
C ARG A 202 -18.24 -20.37 -6.35
N PHE A 203 -18.49 -19.07 -6.28
CA PHE A 203 -17.59 -18.06 -6.83
C PHE A 203 -16.20 -18.11 -6.16
N LEU A 204 -16.15 -18.19 -4.83
CA LEU A 204 -14.89 -18.33 -4.10
C LEU A 204 -14.16 -19.64 -4.43
N ALA A 205 -14.87 -20.74 -4.64
CA ALA A 205 -14.29 -22.02 -5.04
C ALA A 205 -13.68 -21.94 -6.45
N MET A 206 -14.33 -21.22 -7.37
CA MET A 206 -13.77 -20.96 -8.69
C MET A 206 -12.47 -20.16 -8.60
N LEU A 207 -12.42 -19.13 -7.76
CA LEU A 207 -11.21 -18.30 -7.56
C LEU A 207 -10.09 -19.05 -6.83
N ALA A 208 -10.42 -19.94 -5.90
CA ALA A 208 -9.45 -20.76 -5.17
C ALA A 208 -8.61 -21.66 -6.09
N LEU A 209 -9.18 -22.07 -7.24
CA LEU A 209 -8.50 -22.89 -8.25
C LEU A 209 -7.78 -22.08 -9.34
N LEU A 210 -7.87 -20.75 -9.33
CA LEU A 210 -7.22 -19.89 -10.33
C LEU A 210 -5.69 -20.07 -10.39
N PRO A 211 -4.95 -20.17 -9.27
CA PRO A 211 -3.50 -20.36 -9.30
C PRO A 211 -3.06 -21.64 -10.03
N THR A 212 -3.87 -22.71 -9.99
CA THR A 212 -3.56 -24.02 -10.60
C THR A 212 -4.27 -24.25 -11.94
N ALA A 213 -5.02 -23.27 -12.46
CA ALA A 213 -5.81 -23.41 -13.68
C ALA A 213 -4.99 -23.86 -14.91
N HIS A 214 -3.76 -23.35 -15.03
CA HIS A 214 -2.86 -23.62 -16.15
C HIS A 214 -2.32 -25.06 -16.17
N LEU A 215 -2.37 -25.78 -15.05
CA LEU A 215 -1.91 -27.17 -14.95
C LEU A 215 -2.91 -28.16 -15.59
N ARG A 216 -4.19 -27.77 -15.67
CA ARG A 216 -5.32 -28.65 -16.03
C ARG A 216 -6.26 -28.01 -17.08
N PRO A 217 -5.75 -27.63 -18.26
CA PRO A 217 -6.50 -26.87 -19.27
C PRO A 217 -7.76 -27.59 -19.77
N ASN A 218 -7.76 -28.92 -19.85
CA ASN A 218 -8.89 -29.69 -20.36
C ASN A 218 -10.04 -29.74 -19.35
N GLN A 219 -9.74 -30.08 -18.10
CA GLN A 219 -10.73 -30.09 -17.02
C GLN A 219 -11.30 -28.68 -16.78
N VAL A 220 -10.47 -27.63 -16.83
CA VAL A 220 -10.95 -26.25 -16.74
C VAL A 220 -11.90 -25.93 -17.90
N TYR A 221 -11.61 -26.37 -19.11
CA TYR A 221 -12.56 -26.16 -20.21
C TYR A 221 -13.89 -26.86 -19.95
N GLU A 222 -13.89 -28.13 -19.55
CA GLU A 222 -15.11 -28.92 -19.30
C GLU A 222 -15.96 -28.37 -18.14
N THR A 223 -15.34 -27.95 -17.05
CA THR A 223 -16.04 -27.43 -15.86
C THR A 223 -16.58 -26.01 -16.08
N TYR A 224 -15.81 -25.13 -16.73
CA TYR A 224 -16.12 -23.69 -16.75
C TYR A 224 -16.80 -23.22 -18.04
N TRP A 225 -16.63 -23.93 -19.16
CA TRP A 225 -17.29 -23.58 -20.42
C TRP A 225 -18.83 -23.53 -20.32
N PRO A 226 -19.52 -24.51 -19.69
CA PRO A 226 -20.98 -24.45 -19.54
C PRO A 226 -21.46 -23.24 -18.75
N ILE A 227 -20.70 -22.84 -17.72
CA ILE A 227 -21.01 -21.68 -16.86
C ILE A 227 -20.87 -20.39 -17.67
N PHE A 228 -19.80 -20.26 -18.45
CA PHE A 228 -19.55 -19.08 -19.28
C PHE A 228 -20.54 -18.95 -20.44
N HIS A 229 -20.82 -20.06 -21.13
CA HIS A 229 -21.72 -20.14 -22.28
C HIS A 229 -23.18 -19.85 -21.90
N SER A 230 -23.62 -20.29 -20.71
CA SER A 230 -24.97 -20.04 -20.22
C SER A 230 -25.19 -18.57 -19.86
N ARG A 231 -26.16 -17.93 -20.51
CA ARG A 231 -26.58 -16.55 -20.19
C ARG A 231 -27.42 -16.45 -18.92
N ASN A 232 -27.97 -17.57 -18.46
CA ASN A 232 -28.77 -17.63 -17.24
C ASN A 232 -27.91 -17.70 -15.98
N SER A 233 -26.60 -17.97 -16.12
CA SER A 233 -25.69 -18.03 -14.99
C SER A 233 -25.47 -16.62 -14.41
N PRO A 234 -25.36 -16.46 -13.08
CA PRO A 234 -25.05 -15.18 -12.45
C PRO A 234 -23.77 -14.55 -13.00
N LEU A 235 -23.78 -13.22 -13.22
CA LEU A 235 -22.64 -12.48 -13.80
C LEU A 235 -21.32 -12.80 -13.11
N GLN A 236 -21.29 -12.87 -11.76
CA GLN A 236 -20.07 -13.17 -11.02
C GLN A 236 -19.46 -14.54 -11.42
N LEU A 237 -20.29 -15.57 -11.61
CA LEU A 237 -19.83 -16.89 -12.04
C LEU A 237 -19.38 -16.88 -13.51
N ARG A 238 -20.06 -16.12 -14.38
CA ARG A 238 -19.67 -15.99 -15.79
C ARG A 238 -18.33 -15.27 -15.94
N VAL A 239 -18.11 -14.21 -15.17
CA VAL A 239 -16.83 -13.50 -15.09
C VAL A 239 -15.72 -14.43 -14.58
N ALA A 240 -15.94 -15.14 -13.47
CA ALA A 240 -14.97 -16.10 -12.96
C ALA A 240 -14.66 -17.21 -13.98
N ALA A 241 -15.68 -17.75 -14.65
CA ALA A 241 -15.51 -18.79 -15.67
C ALA A 241 -14.70 -18.29 -16.86
N PHE A 242 -15.00 -17.09 -17.37
CA PHE A 242 -14.21 -16.47 -18.43
C PHE A 242 -12.74 -16.28 -18.01
N THR A 243 -12.50 -15.77 -16.79
CA THR A 243 -11.16 -15.61 -16.23
C THR A 243 -10.42 -16.96 -16.17
N MET A 244 -11.06 -18.01 -15.62
CA MET A 244 -10.48 -19.35 -15.56
C MET A 244 -10.12 -19.90 -16.95
N LEU A 245 -11.04 -19.79 -17.92
CA LEU A 245 -10.81 -20.24 -19.29
C LEU A 245 -9.64 -19.48 -19.95
N LEU A 246 -9.54 -18.17 -19.71
CA LEU A 246 -8.48 -17.34 -20.28
C LEU A 246 -7.10 -17.65 -19.68
N PHE A 247 -7.03 -17.83 -18.35
CA PHE A 247 -5.76 -18.08 -17.64
C PHE A 247 -5.35 -19.56 -17.61
N SER A 248 -6.19 -20.47 -18.10
CA SER A 248 -5.90 -21.90 -18.22
C SER A 248 -4.94 -22.28 -19.36
N ASN A 249 -4.26 -21.31 -19.99
CA ASN A 249 -3.46 -21.52 -21.21
C ASN A 249 -4.30 -22.08 -22.39
N PRO A 250 -5.34 -21.37 -22.85
CA PRO A 250 -6.25 -21.87 -23.87
C PRO A 250 -5.60 -21.99 -25.25
N THR A 251 -6.00 -23.01 -26.01
CA THR A 251 -5.63 -23.12 -27.43
C THR A 251 -6.24 -21.98 -28.24
N PRO A 252 -5.65 -21.61 -29.40
CA PRO A 252 -6.23 -20.59 -30.29
C PRO A 252 -7.70 -20.85 -30.66
N GLY A 253 -8.09 -22.13 -30.83
CA GLY A 253 -9.48 -22.50 -31.09
C GLY A 253 -10.43 -22.21 -29.92
N ARG A 254 -10.00 -22.50 -28.68
CA ARG A 254 -10.78 -22.17 -27.46
C ARG A 254 -10.92 -20.67 -27.29
N LEU A 255 -9.87 -19.93 -27.59
CA LEU A 255 -9.86 -18.46 -27.62
C LEU A 255 -10.86 -17.88 -28.62
N LEU A 256 -10.91 -18.41 -29.84
CA LEU A 256 -11.95 -18.04 -30.82
C LEU A 256 -13.36 -18.42 -30.35
N GLY A 257 -13.49 -19.54 -29.64
CA GLY A 257 -14.73 -19.92 -28.98
C GLY A 257 -15.21 -18.87 -27.97
N LEU A 258 -14.31 -18.36 -27.12
CA LEU A 258 -14.65 -17.28 -26.16
C LEU A 258 -15.20 -16.06 -26.91
N TYR A 259 -14.53 -15.65 -27.98
CA TYR A 259 -14.98 -14.54 -28.82
C TYR A 259 -16.36 -14.80 -29.44
N SER A 260 -16.63 -16.01 -29.93
CA SER A 260 -17.92 -16.37 -30.51
C SER A 260 -19.08 -16.21 -29.53
N VAL A 261 -18.88 -16.53 -28.25
CA VAL A 261 -19.89 -16.31 -27.19
C VAL A 261 -20.13 -14.82 -27.01
N ILE A 262 -19.05 -14.04 -26.83
CA ILE A 262 -19.11 -12.59 -26.62
C ILE A 262 -19.74 -11.84 -27.79
N LYS A 263 -19.51 -12.28 -29.02
CA LYS A 263 -20.11 -11.68 -30.22
C LYS A 263 -21.65 -11.66 -30.17
N THR A 264 -22.24 -12.62 -29.47
CA THR A 264 -23.70 -12.73 -29.32
C THR A 264 -24.19 -12.25 -27.95
N GLU A 265 -23.29 -11.76 -27.09
CA GLU A 265 -23.61 -11.30 -25.74
C GLU A 265 -24.45 -10.03 -25.77
N ASN A 266 -25.42 -9.95 -24.86
CA ASN A 266 -26.29 -8.78 -24.69
C ASN A 266 -26.08 -8.10 -23.33
N ASP A 267 -25.42 -8.75 -22.38
CA ASP A 267 -25.10 -8.16 -21.08
C ASP A 267 -23.94 -7.15 -21.22
N PRO A 268 -24.19 -5.84 -21.05
CA PRO A 268 -23.16 -4.81 -21.19
C PRO A 268 -22.05 -4.94 -20.15
N HIS A 269 -22.32 -5.52 -18.97
CA HIS A 269 -21.28 -5.77 -17.95
C HIS A 269 -20.28 -6.82 -18.43
N MET A 270 -20.76 -7.93 -19.01
CA MET A 270 -19.90 -8.98 -19.56
C MET A 270 -19.12 -8.51 -20.79
N ILE A 271 -19.74 -7.71 -21.67
CA ILE A 271 -19.08 -7.08 -22.83
C ILE A 271 -17.95 -6.16 -22.36
N ASN A 272 -18.21 -5.31 -21.36
CA ASN A 272 -17.18 -4.42 -20.82
C ASN A 272 -16.04 -5.20 -20.16
N PHE A 273 -16.36 -6.28 -19.43
CA PHE A 273 -15.37 -7.16 -18.82
C PHE A 273 -14.41 -7.76 -19.85
N TYR A 274 -14.96 -8.35 -20.91
CA TYR A 274 -14.17 -8.91 -22.00
C TYR A 274 -13.29 -7.84 -22.65
N ARG A 275 -13.89 -6.70 -23.01
CA ARG A 275 -13.20 -5.61 -23.70
C ARG A 275 -12.03 -5.07 -22.88
N THR A 276 -12.25 -4.79 -21.60
CA THR A 276 -11.22 -4.28 -20.69
C THR A 276 -10.13 -5.31 -20.44
N THR A 277 -10.47 -6.60 -20.31
CA THR A 277 -9.49 -7.69 -20.17
C THR A 277 -8.57 -7.77 -21.38
N VAL A 278 -9.14 -7.83 -22.60
CA VAL A 278 -8.38 -7.95 -23.85
C VAL A 278 -7.46 -6.75 -24.03
N LEU A 279 -7.98 -5.53 -23.85
CA LEU A 279 -7.18 -4.30 -23.99
C LEU A 279 -6.03 -4.27 -22.97
N SER A 280 -6.33 -4.49 -21.69
CA SER A 280 -5.34 -4.40 -20.61
C SER A 280 -4.22 -5.42 -20.78
N ILE A 281 -4.54 -6.67 -21.12
CA ILE A 281 -3.52 -7.72 -21.29
C ILE A 281 -2.77 -7.56 -22.62
N SER A 282 -3.40 -7.05 -23.68
CA SER A 282 -2.70 -6.83 -24.96
C SER A 282 -1.60 -5.76 -24.88
N GLU A 283 -1.67 -4.86 -23.91
CA GLU A 283 -0.69 -3.78 -23.70
C GLU A 283 0.31 -4.06 -22.56
N THR A 284 0.10 -5.11 -21.77
CA THR A 284 0.90 -5.46 -20.57
C THR A 284 2.42 -5.55 -20.83
N THR A 285 3.21 -5.06 -19.88
CA THR A 285 4.65 -5.30 -19.78
C THR A 285 5.03 -6.38 -18.77
N TYR A 286 4.04 -6.90 -18.02
CA TYR A 286 4.21 -7.96 -17.06
C TYR A 286 4.69 -9.27 -17.71
N PRO A 287 5.76 -9.92 -17.20
CA PRO A 287 6.35 -11.09 -17.83
C PRO A 287 5.43 -12.31 -17.90
N CYS A 288 4.67 -12.58 -16.83
CA CYS A 288 3.84 -13.78 -16.77
C CYS A 288 2.69 -13.76 -17.79
N TYR A 289 2.31 -12.58 -18.29
CA TYR A 289 1.24 -12.42 -19.29
C TYR A 289 1.76 -12.26 -20.73
N GLN A 290 3.07 -12.38 -20.99
CA GLN A 290 3.62 -12.19 -22.35
C GLN A 290 3.02 -13.16 -23.38
N HIS A 291 2.75 -14.41 -22.99
CA HIS A 291 2.08 -15.36 -23.87
C HIS A 291 0.65 -14.92 -24.22
N LEU A 292 -0.15 -14.55 -23.21
CA LEU A 292 -1.52 -14.07 -23.39
C LEU A 292 -1.56 -12.75 -24.17
N LYS A 293 -0.61 -11.85 -23.94
CA LYS A 293 -0.45 -10.60 -24.68
C LYS A 293 -0.42 -10.84 -26.19
N LEU A 294 0.42 -11.76 -26.64
CA LEU A 294 0.57 -12.09 -28.06
C LEU A 294 -0.74 -12.62 -28.65
N LEU A 295 -1.43 -13.49 -27.92
CA LEU A 295 -2.71 -14.06 -28.35
C LEU A 295 -3.82 -13.00 -28.41
N LEU A 296 -3.93 -12.16 -27.38
CA LEU A 296 -4.98 -11.15 -27.26
C LEU A 296 -4.74 -9.93 -28.15
N ALA A 297 -3.48 -9.64 -28.53
CA ALA A 297 -3.17 -8.61 -29.52
C ALA A 297 -3.94 -8.80 -30.83
N TYR A 298 -4.14 -10.05 -31.27
CA TYR A 298 -4.96 -10.36 -32.46
C TYR A 298 -6.45 -10.08 -32.25
N MET A 299 -6.95 -10.29 -31.03
CA MET A 299 -8.36 -10.08 -30.67
C MET A 299 -8.75 -8.60 -30.56
N THR A 300 -7.78 -7.70 -30.39
CA THR A 300 -8.05 -6.24 -30.29
C THR A 300 -8.81 -5.70 -31.51
N ARG A 301 -8.59 -6.28 -32.69
CA ARG A 301 -9.28 -5.90 -33.95
C ARG A 301 -10.74 -6.33 -34.00
N GLN A 302 -11.13 -7.29 -33.18
CA GLN A 302 -12.46 -7.90 -33.17
C GLN A 302 -13.27 -7.51 -31.94
N LEU A 303 -12.86 -6.47 -31.21
CA LEU A 303 -13.55 -6.05 -30.00
C LEU A 303 -15.00 -5.63 -30.29
N PRO A 304 -15.96 -5.99 -29.42
CA PRO A 304 -17.31 -5.46 -29.48
C PRO A 304 -17.31 -3.94 -29.28
N ASP A 305 -18.39 -3.30 -29.74
CA ASP A 305 -18.63 -1.88 -29.46
C ASP A 305 -18.63 -1.61 -27.96
N ALA A 306 -18.05 -0.47 -27.58
CA ALA A 306 -17.97 -0.09 -26.17
C ALA A 306 -19.40 0.16 -25.62
N PRO A 307 -19.78 -0.46 -24.50
CA PRO A 307 -21.06 -0.20 -23.88
C PRO A 307 -21.12 1.23 -23.33
N ALA A 308 -22.31 1.66 -22.91
CA ALA A 308 -22.49 2.98 -22.32
C ALA A 308 -21.54 3.21 -21.13
N PRO A 309 -21.02 4.43 -20.92
CA PRO A 309 -19.99 4.70 -19.91
C PRO A 309 -20.34 4.25 -18.50
N LYS A 310 -21.62 4.17 -18.12
CA LYS A 310 -22.08 3.70 -16.80
C LYS A 310 -21.68 2.26 -16.47
N TYR A 311 -21.40 1.42 -17.47
CA TYR A 311 -20.99 0.02 -17.30
C TYR A 311 -19.48 -0.16 -17.05
N TRP A 312 -18.73 0.94 -16.91
CA TRP A 312 -17.30 0.92 -16.58
C TRP A 312 -16.97 0.11 -15.32
N VAL A 313 -17.94 -0.03 -14.42
CA VAL A 313 -17.80 -0.70 -13.13
C VAL A 313 -17.42 -2.17 -13.25
N THR A 314 -17.90 -2.90 -14.26
CA THR A 314 -17.50 -4.31 -14.45
C THR A 314 -16.35 -4.36 -15.44
N GLY A 315 -15.15 -4.70 -14.98
CA GLY A 315 -13.96 -4.68 -15.83
C GLY A 315 -12.74 -5.32 -15.18
N ASN A 316 -11.76 -5.69 -16.01
CA ASN A 316 -10.44 -6.14 -15.58
C ASN A 316 -9.40 -5.14 -16.10
N TYR A 317 -8.78 -4.43 -15.17
CA TYR A 317 -7.84 -3.37 -15.45
C TYR A 317 -6.44 -3.78 -14.99
N LEU A 318 -5.47 -3.69 -15.88
CA LEU A 318 -4.07 -3.98 -15.58
C LEU A 318 -3.27 -2.70 -15.70
N PHE A 319 -2.52 -2.39 -14.65
CA PHE A 319 -1.61 -1.27 -14.58
C PHE A 319 -0.24 -1.83 -14.26
N ASP A 320 0.68 -1.81 -15.22
CA ASP A 320 2.01 -2.34 -15.00
C ASP A 320 3.11 -1.44 -15.51
N TYR A 321 4.28 -1.66 -14.93
CA TYR A 321 5.53 -1.06 -15.33
C TYR A 321 6.62 -2.10 -15.16
N ARG A 322 7.52 -2.15 -16.13
CA ARG A 322 8.73 -2.96 -16.05
C ARG A 322 9.88 -2.18 -16.65
N ASP A 323 10.89 -1.91 -15.84
CA ASP A 323 12.14 -1.39 -16.34
C ASP A 323 12.87 -2.47 -17.15
N ARG A 324 13.29 -2.12 -18.36
CA ARG A 324 13.95 -3.06 -19.27
C ARG A 324 15.41 -3.28 -18.92
N LYS A 325 16.07 -2.31 -18.27
CA LYS A 325 17.51 -2.34 -17.99
C LYS A 325 17.84 -3.19 -16.76
N PHE A 326 17.02 -3.10 -15.72
CA PHE A 326 17.22 -3.67 -14.40
C PHE A 326 16.28 -4.86 -14.13
N HIS A 327 15.31 -5.12 -15.01
CA HIS A 327 14.32 -6.20 -14.87
C HIS A 327 13.56 -6.16 -13.54
N ILE A 328 13.24 -4.93 -13.11
CA ILE A 328 12.41 -4.65 -11.93
C ILE A 328 11.06 -4.18 -12.46
N GLY A 329 9.98 -4.66 -11.86
CA GLY A 329 8.64 -4.31 -12.28
C GLY A 329 7.63 -4.34 -11.15
N SER A 330 6.49 -3.73 -11.43
CA SER A 330 5.32 -3.81 -10.58
C SER A 330 4.06 -3.87 -11.43
N MET A 331 3.04 -4.51 -10.88
CA MET A 331 1.76 -4.72 -11.55
C MET A 331 0.64 -4.59 -10.54
N LEU A 332 -0.32 -3.71 -10.80
CA LEU A 332 -1.62 -3.68 -10.16
C LEU A 332 -2.67 -4.19 -11.14
N GLN A 333 -3.32 -5.30 -10.80
CA GLN A 333 -4.51 -5.77 -11.48
C GLN A 333 -5.74 -5.48 -10.62
N THR A 334 -6.81 -4.99 -11.23
CA THR A 334 -8.07 -4.65 -10.58
C THR A 334 -9.21 -5.29 -11.37
N MET A 335 -9.80 -6.35 -10.81
CA MET A 335 -10.96 -7.03 -11.34
C MET A 335 -12.20 -6.59 -10.55
N LEU A 336 -13.12 -5.89 -11.23
CA LEU A 336 -14.34 -5.34 -10.65
C LEU A 336 -15.57 -6.02 -11.26
N ILE A 337 -16.58 -6.28 -10.43
CA ILE A 337 -17.87 -6.81 -10.86
C ILE A 337 -18.97 -5.94 -10.26
N GLY A 338 -19.77 -5.34 -11.13
CA GLY A 338 -20.90 -4.49 -10.79
C GLY A 338 -22.16 -5.26 -10.47
N SER A 339 -23.05 -4.63 -9.71
CA SER A 339 -24.42 -5.10 -9.54
C SER A 339 -25.27 -4.73 -10.76
N HIS A 340 -26.05 -5.67 -11.28
CA HIS A 340 -27.03 -5.40 -12.34
C HIS A 340 -28.12 -4.40 -11.92
N GLN A 341 -28.38 -4.27 -10.62
CA GLN A 341 -29.46 -3.43 -10.12
C GLN A 341 -29.04 -1.96 -9.98
N THR A 342 -27.81 -1.72 -9.51
CA THR A 342 -27.33 -0.38 -9.18
C THR A 342 -26.25 0.13 -10.13
N ASP A 343 -25.69 -0.72 -10.98
CA ASP A 343 -24.50 -0.45 -11.79
C ASP A 343 -23.30 0.04 -10.93
N LEU A 344 -23.28 -0.26 -9.62
CA LEU A 344 -22.19 0.08 -8.68
C LEU A 344 -21.30 -1.14 -8.41
N PRO A 345 -20.00 -0.93 -8.07
CA PRO A 345 -19.09 -2.04 -7.76
C PRO A 345 -19.62 -2.85 -6.57
N MET A 346 -19.85 -4.15 -6.79
CA MET A 346 -20.26 -5.09 -5.75
C MET A 346 -19.08 -5.95 -5.30
N ILE A 347 -18.20 -6.34 -6.23
CA ILE A 347 -17.00 -7.13 -5.96
C ILE A 347 -15.79 -6.39 -6.53
N ALA A 348 -14.71 -6.36 -5.76
CA ALA A 348 -13.41 -5.86 -6.19
C ALA A 348 -12.33 -6.86 -5.79
N SER A 349 -11.49 -7.25 -6.74
CA SER A 349 -10.26 -8.01 -6.50
C SER A 349 -9.08 -7.18 -7.00
N LEU A 350 -8.22 -6.81 -6.08
CA LEU A 350 -7.01 -6.04 -6.29
C LEU A 350 -5.82 -6.98 -6.10
N LYS A 351 -4.92 -7.05 -7.08
CA LYS A 351 -3.70 -7.83 -6.98
C LYS A 351 -2.53 -6.91 -7.30
N PHE A 352 -1.63 -6.77 -6.35
CA PHE A 352 -0.43 -5.94 -6.46
C PHE A 352 0.81 -6.82 -6.37
N ASP A 353 1.50 -6.98 -7.49
CA ASP A 353 2.72 -7.76 -7.60
C ASP A 353 3.92 -6.85 -7.81
N THR A 354 5.03 -7.25 -7.21
CA THR A 354 6.34 -6.65 -7.38
C THR A 354 7.31 -7.73 -7.83
N GLU A 355 8.15 -7.42 -8.81
CA GLU A 355 9.15 -8.34 -9.33
C GLU A 355 10.53 -7.70 -9.42
N ALA A 356 11.55 -8.53 -9.22
CA ALA A 356 12.94 -8.21 -9.51
C ALA A 356 13.71 -9.49 -9.86
N LEU A 357 14.71 -9.38 -10.74
CA LEU A 357 15.58 -10.50 -11.12
C LEU A 357 14.81 -11.73 -11.63
N GLY A 358 13.64 -11.50 -12.26
CA GLY A 358 12.77 -12.57 -12.75
C GLY A 358 12.04 -13.36 -11.67
N ARG A 359 11.97 -12.85 -10.43
CA ARG A 359 11.21 -13.43 -9.31
C ARG A 359 10.26 -12.40 -8.70
N PHE A 360 9.20 -12.87 -8.04
CA PHE A 360 8.38 -12.00 -7.20
C PHE A 360 9.15 -11.57 -5.95
N THR A 361 9.05 -10.29 -5.63
CA THR A 361 9.61 -9.69 -4.41
C THR A 361 8.53 -9.34 -3.38
N GLY A 362 7.27 -9.58 -3.74
CA GLY A 362 6.09 -9.26 -2.94
C GLY A 362 4.83 -9.36 -3.79
N GLN A 363 3.86 -10.16 -3.34
CA GLN A 363 2.51 -10.18 -3.90
C GLN A 363 1.48 -9.93 -2.81
N LEU A 364 0.59 -8.96 -3.05
CA LEU A 364 -0.52 -8.61 -2.16
C LEU A 364 -1.83 -8.71 -2.93
N GLY A 365 -2.76 -9.54 -2.45
CA GLY A 365 -4.12 -9.61 -2.95
C GLY A 365 -5.11 -9.04 -1.94
N LEU A 366 -6.11 -8.33 -2.41
CA LEU A 366 -7.25 -7.89 -1.63
C LEU A 366 -8.52 -8.14 -2.42
N TYR A 367 -9.36 -9.03 -1.90
CA TYR A 367 -10.70 -9.27 -2.41
C TYR A 367 -11.71 -8.67 -1.44
N ILE A 368 -12.67 -7.93 -1.97
CA ILE A 368 -13.76 -7.31 -1.22
C ILE A 368 -15.05 -7.60 -1.97
N LYS A 369 -16.09 -7.99 -1.23
CA LYS A 369 -17.47 -8.01 -1.74
C LYS A 369 -18.37 -7.30 -0.76
N ALA A 370 -19.14 -6.36 -1.29
CA ALA A 370 -20.01 -5.47 -0.52
C ALA A 370 -21.40 -5.40 -1.17
N ARG A 371 -22.29 -6.29 -0.74
CA ARG A 371 -23.72 -6.26 -1.11
C ARG A 371 -24.53 -5.65 0.03
N GLY A 372 -25.45 -4.72 -0.26
CA GLY A 372 -26.27 -4.04 0.75
C GLY A 372 -25.52 -3.04 1.64
N LEU A 373 -24.23 -2.81 1.42
CA LEU A 373 -23.42 -1.88 2.22
C LEU A 373 -23.92 -0.43 2.11
N SER A 374 -24.32 0.01 0.92
CA SER A 374 -24.90 1.35 0.72
C SER A 374 -26.14 1.55 1.56
N ASP A 375 -27.06 0.57 1.57
CA ASP A 375 -28.30 0.65 2.33
C ASP A 375 -28.03 0.60 3.83
N ALA A 376 -27.12 -0.27 4.28
CA ALA A 376 -26.71 -0.37 5.69
C ALA A 376 -26.06 0.93 6.19
N VAL A 377 -25.14 1.52 5.41
CA VAL A 377 -24.47 2.78 5.76
C VAL A 377 -25.46 3.95 5.73
N ILE A 378 -26.32 4.04 4.72
CA ILE A 378 -27.34 5.10 4.62
C ILE A 378 -28.32 5.01 5.79
N ASN A 379 -28.89 3.83 6.07
CA ASN A 379 -29.79 3.61 7.20
C ASN A 379 -29.15 3.99 8.53
N ARG A 380 -27.84 3.73 8.65
CA ARG A 380 -27.07 4.08 9.84
C ARG A 380 -26.78 5.57 9.96
N LEU A 381 -26.35 6.23 8.88
CA LEU A 381 -26.18 7.69 8.86
C LEU A 381 -27.49 8.43 9.14
N THR A 382 -28.64 7.86 8.75
CA THR A 382 -29.95 8.42 9.08
C THR A 382 -30.39 8.18 10.53
N THR A 383 -29.86 7.15 11.21
CA THR A 383 -30.16 6.85 12.62
C THR A 383 -29.17 7.50 13.59
N PHE A 384 -27.98 7.89 13.13
CA PHE A 384 -27.01 8.71 13.86
C PHE A 384 -27.47 10.17 14.03
N ASN A 385 -28.70 10.43 14.43
CA ASN A 385 -29.15 11.79 14.72
C ASN A 385 -28.67 12.19 16.13
N SER A 386 -27.39 12.51 16.27
CA SER A 386 -26.87 13.13 17.49
C SER A 386 -27.16 14.63 17.45
N SER A 387 -27.53 15.21 18.60
CA SER A 387 -27.86 16.63 18.78
C SER A 387 -26.77 17.61 18.30
N HIS A 388 -25.54 17.13 18.09
CA HIS A 388 -24.38 17.93 17.69
C HIS A 388 -24.04 17.85 16.18
N LEU A 389 -24.55 16.85 15.46
CA LEU A 389 -24.30 16.67 14.02
C LEU A 389 -25.65 16.64 13.28
N ARG A 390 -26.08 17.79 12.74
CA ARG A 390 -27.27 17.88 11.89
C ARG A 390 -27.04 17.15 10.56
N LEU A 391 -27.19 15.82 10.58
CA LEU A 391 -27.00 14.90 9.45
C LEU A 391 -28.17 14.91 8.45
N ASP A 392 -29.23 15.66 8.74
CA ASP A 392 -30.40 15.83 7.86
C ASP A 392 -30.00 16.28 6.45
N ARG A 393 -29.03 17.19 6.35
CA ARG A 393 -28.48 17.67 5.06
C ARG A 393 -27.66 16.61 4.33
N LEU A 394 -26.83 15.84 5.04
CA LEU A 394 -26.05 14.76 4.44
C LEU A 394 -26.98 13.67 3.87
N SER A 395 -28.06 13.35 4.59
CA SER A 395 -29.09 12.42 4.10
C SER A 395 -29.76 12.94 2.82
N SER A 396 -30.03 14.24 2.74
CA SER A 396 -30.62 14.87 1.54
C SER A 396 -29.64 14.90 0.37
N ILE A 397 -28.33 15.07 0.63
CA ILE A 397 -27.28 15.03 -0.38
C ILE A 397 -27.11 13.60 -0.92
N LEU A 398 -27.04 12.60 -0.04
CA LEU A 398 -26.96 11.18 -0.42
C LEU A 398 -28.19 10.73 -1.22
N LYS A 399 -29.39 11.21 -0.86
CA LYS A 399 -30.62 11.01 -1.64
C LYS A 399 -30.58 11.77 -2.98
N SER A 400 -30.03 12.99 -3.00
CA SER A 400 -29.89 13.81 -4.22
C SER A 400 -28.87 13.24 -5.23
N MET A 401 -27.90 12.45 -4.75
CA MET A 401 -26.95 11.69 -5.59
C MET A 401 -27.62 10.53 -6.36
N LYS A 402 -28.94 10.36 -6.26
CA LYS A 402 -29.71 9.29 -6.91
C LYS A 402 -29.15 7.88 -6.62
N LEU A 403 -28.56 7.69 -5.44
CA LEU A 403 -28.32 6.35 -4.90
C LEU A 403 -29.70 5.75 -4.63
N SER A 404 -30.17 4.99 -5.61
CA SER A 404 -31.48 4.36 -5.54
C SER A 404 -31.39 3.22 -4.53
N THR A 405 -32.01 3.41 -3.36
CA THR A 405 -32.20 2.35 -2.36
C THR A 405 -33.27 1.39 -2.89
N ILE A 406 -32.87 0.48 -3.78
CA ILE A 406 -33.77 -0.49 -4.40
C ILE A 406 -33.85 -1.69 -3.46
N SER A 407 -34.91 -1.75 -2.64
CA SER A 407 -35.24 -2.84 -1.69
C SER A 407 -34.14 -3.17 -0.66
N PRO A 408 -34.47 -3.50 0.60
CA PRO A 408 -33.43 -3.81 1.59
C PRO A 408 -32.72 -5.11 1.20
N THR A 409 -31.56 -4.98 0.54
CA THR A 409 -30.68 -6.12 0.29
C THR A 409 -29.95 -6.45 1.61
N PRO A 410 -30.00 -7.70 2.10
CA PRO A 410 -29.29 -8.07 3.31
C PRO A 410 -27.79 -7.75 3.18
N LEU A 411 -27.21 -7.11 4.21
CA LEU A 411 -25.79 -6.80 4.23
C LEU A 411 -24.97 -8.08 4.15
N HIS A 412 -24.12 -8.15 3.12
CA HIS A 412 -23.08 -9.14 2.96
C HIS A 412 -21.79 -8.41 2.62
N PHE A 413 -20.96 -8.22 3.64
CA PHE A 413 -19.65 -7.63 3.47
C PHE A 413 -18.60 -8.68 3.79
N GLU A 414 -17.77 -9.04 2.82
CA GLU A 414 -16.65 -9.95 3.04
C GLU A 414 -15.37 -9.33 2.47
N PHE A 415 -14.25 -9.64 3.11
CA PHE A 415 -12.94 -9.32 2.56
C PHE A 415 -11.96 -10.46 2.80
N ILE A 416 -11.04 -10.64 1.87
CA ILE A 416 -9.97 -11.64 1.92
C ILE A 416 -8.67 -10.94 1.57
N VAL A 417 -7.67 -11.06 2.43
CA VAL A 417 -6.30 -10.57 2.21
C VAL A 417 -5.45 -11.77 1.80
N GLN A 418 -4.68 -11.60 0.75
CA GLN A 418 -3.74 -12.62 0.26
C GLN A 418 -2.31 -12.08 0.27
N PHE A 419 -1.35 -12.92 0.62
CA PHE A 419 0.08 -12.65 0.53
C PHE A 419 0.76 -13.79 -0.24
N GLU A 420 1.65 -13.48 -1.19
CA GLU A 420 2.30 -14.48 -2.08
C GLU A 420 1.29 -15.46 -2.73
N GLY A 421 0.12 -14.95 -3.12
CA GLY A 421 -0.96 -15.73 -3.73
C GLY A 421 -1.73 -16.66 -2.78
N LYS A 422 -1.48 -16.60 -1.47
CA LYS A 422 -2.15 -17.39 -0.42
C LYS A 422 -3.05 -16.49 0.42
N ALA A 423 -4.26 -16.91 0.75
CA ALA A 423 -5.10 -16.22 1.72
C ALA A 423 -4.44 -16.23 3.11
N VAL A 424 -4.38 -15.09 3.77
CA VAL A 424 -3.79 -14.94 5.12
C VAL A 424 -4.81 -14.44 6.14
N LEU A 425 -5.89 -13.82 5.65
CA LEU A 425 -6.99 -13.32 6.48
C LEU A 425 -8.27 -13.31 5.64
N CYS A 426 -9.39 -13.67 6.24
CA CYS A 426 -10.71 -13.54 5.63
C CYS A 426 -11.73 -13.15 6.69
N TYR A 427 -12.75 -12.36 6.37
CA TYR A 427 -13.85 -12.07 7.30
C TYR A 427 -15.14 -11.88 6.57
N HIS A 428 -16.24 -12.20 7.26
CA HIS A 428 -17.59 -11.96 6.79
C HIS A 428 -18.38 -11.18 7.85
N LEU A 429 -19.00 -10.09 7.43
CA LEU A 429 -19.89 -9.27 8.22
C LEU A 429 -21.29 -9.32 7.61
N ASN A 430 -22.22 -9.86 8.39
CA ASN A 430 -23.65 -9.78 8.17
C ASN A 430 -24.25 -8.53 8.87
N GLN A 431 -25.56 -8.30 8.71
CA GLN A 431 -26.24 -7.15 9.30
C GLN A 431 -26.00 -7.03 10.82
N THR A 432 -26.14 -8.13 11.57
CA THR A 432 -26.01 -8.14 13.03
C THR A 432 -24.58 -7.88 13.50
N THR A 433 -23.59 -8.54 12.88
CA THR A 433 -22.17 -8.36 13.22
C THR A 433 -21.68 -6.96 12.87
N PHE A 434 -22.14 -6.40 11.75
CA PHE A 434 -21.87 -5.01 11.38
C PHE A 434 -22.46 -4.02 12.40
N HIS A 435 -23.70 -4.20 12.84
CA HIS A 435 -24.28 -3.35 13.90
C HIS A 435 -23.48 -3.44 15.21
N ASN A 436 -23.17 -4.65 15.67
CA ASN A 436 -22.39 -4.86 16.90
C ASN A 436 -21.01 -4.22 16.85
N LEU A 437 -20.29 -4.38 15.73
CA LEU A 437 -18.97 -3.76 15.53
C LEU A 437 -19.04 -2.24 15.58
N THR A 438 -20.16 -1.70 15.15
CA THR A 438 -20.23 -0.29 14.85
C THR A 438 -20.89 0.53 15.98
N ASP A 439 -21.84 -0.01 16.74
CA ASP A 439 -22.63 0.71 17.76
C ASP A 439 -21.87 0.95 19.08
N GLY A 440 -21.02 0.01 19.52
CA GLY A 440 -20.23 0.16 20.75
C GLY A 440 -18.72 0.40 20.53
N ASN A 441 -18.16 -0.12 19.44
CA ASN A 441 -16.71 -0.21 19.28
C ASN A 441 -16.09 1.05 18.63
N ILE A 442 -16.79 1.70 17.70
CA ILE A 442 -16.23 2.85 16.96
C ILE A 442 -16.07 4.07 17.86
N ILE A 443 -17.08 4.42 18.66
CA ILE A 443 -17.01 5.56 19.59
C ILE A 443 -15.97 5.31 20.67
N ASN A 444 -15.87 4.09 21.20
CA ASN A 444 -14.84 3.72 22.17
C ASN A 444 -13.43 3.69 21.56
N ARG A 445 -13.27 3.23 20.31
CA ARG A 445 -11.98 3.30 19.58
C ARG A 445 -11.57 4.73 19.25
N ILE A 446 -12.51 5.60 18.91
CA ILE A 446 -12.25 7.02 18.71
C ILE A 446 -11.88 7.68 20.05
N ASN A 447 -12.52 7.30 21.16
CA ASN A 447 -12.18 7.79 22.50
C ASN A 447 -10.84 7.24 23.04
N LEU A 448 -10.43 6.03 22.64
CA LEU A 448 -9.11 5.44 22.94
C LEU A 448 -7.94 6.20 22.28
N LEU A 449 -8.22 7.00 21.25
CA LEU A 449 -7.20 7.80 20.55
C LEU A 449 -6.94 9.18 21.19
N ARG A 450 -7.50 9.46 22.39
CA ARG A 450 -7.39 10.77 23.05
C ARG A 450 -5.96 11.08 23.47
N ASP A 451 -5.29 10.21 24.20
CA ASP A 451 -3.86 10.34 24.50
C ASP A 451 -3.22 8.97 24.25
N SER A 452 -2.47 8.85 23.16
CA SER A 452 -1.86 7.57 22.79
C SER A 452 -0.41 7.75 22.36
N HIS A 453 0.44 6.82 22.80
CA HIS A 453 1.75 6.62 22.24
C HIS A 453 1.63 5.70 21.03
N VAL A 454 2.37 6.01 19.98
CA VAL A 454 2.50 5.20 18.77
C VAL A 454 3.89 4.61 18.77
N ASN A 455 3.96 3.30 18.76
CA ASN A 455 5.21 2.56 18.64
C ASN A 455 5.00 1.34 17.76
N MET A 456 5.33 1.48 16.48
CA MET A 456 5.10 0.43 15.48
C MET A 456 6.39 0.20 14.69
N GLN A 457 6.83 -1.06 14.65
CA GLN A 457 7.95 -1.50 13.84
C GLN A 457 7.47 -2.60 12.90
N ILE A 458 7.91 -2.53 11.66
CA ILE A 458 7.68 -3.55 10.64
C ILE A 458 9.04 -3.94 10.08
N VAL A 459 9.36 -5.22 10.17
CA VAL A 459 10.54 -5.80 9.51
C VAL A 459 10.07 -6.52 8.25
N ARG A 460 10.81 -6.44 7.16
CA ARG A 460 10.59 -7.27 5.97
C ARG A 460 11.91 -7.78 5.45
N ARG A 461 11.87 -8.94 4.81
CA ARG A 461 13.01 -9.53 4.11
C ARG A 461 12.56 -9.87 2.68
N PRO A 462 12.47 -8.87 1.77
CA PRO A 462 11.82 -9.04 0.47
C PRO A 462 12.42 -10.16 -0.39
N PHE A 463 13.73 -10.39 -0.28
CA PHE A 463 14.37 -11.56 -0.86
C PHE A 463 15.62 -11.95 -0.08
N MET A 464 15.90 -13.25 -0.08
CA MET A 464 17.17 -13.84 0.31
C MET A 464 17.46 -14.98 -0.66
N ILE A 465 18.55 -14.86 -1.40
CA ILE A 465 19.04 -15.89 -2.32
C ILE A 465 20.43 -16.25 -1.84
N LYS A 466 20.59 -17.49 -1.38
CA LYS A 466 21.89 -18.07 -1.04
C LYS A 466 22.17 -19.21 -1.99
N TYR A 467 23.31 -19.14 -2.66
CA TYR A 467 23.79 -20.19 -3.54
C TYR A 467 25.18 -20.61 -3.07
N ALA A 468 25.31 -21.86 -2.61
CA ALA A 468 26.58 -22.41 -2.12
C ALA A 468 27.05 -23.52 -3.06
N LEU A 469 28.31 -23.45 -3.46
CA LEU A 469 28.96 -24.41 -4.35
C LEU A 469 30.30 -24.86 -3.75
N PRO A 470 30.69 -26.13 -3.90
CA PRO A 470 32.05 -26.54 -3.60
C PRO A 470 33.02 -25.94 -4.62
N THR A 471 34.13 -25.41 -4.15
CA THR A 471 35.27 -25.01 -4.96
C THR A 471 36.04 -26.25 -5.45
N LEU A 472 37.00 -26.05 -6.34
CA LEU A 472 37.93 -27.12 -6.76
C LEU A 472 38.73 -27.72 -5.59
N LEU A 473 38.90 -26.99 -4.48
CA LEU A 473 39.55 -27.46 -3.26
C LEU A 473 38.60 -28.21 -2.32
N GLY A 474 37.32 -28.37 -2.71
CA GLY A 474 36.29 -28.98 -1.87
C GLY A 474 35.75 -28.06 -0.76
N THR A 475 36.16 -26.80 -0.71
CA THR A 475 35.67 -25.81 0.27
C THR A 475 34.39 -25.13 -0.23
N PRO A 476 33.48 -24.69 0.64
CA PRO A 476 32.30 -23.97 0.19
C PRO A 476 32.68 -22.56 -0.28
N ALA A 477 32.20 -22.18 -1.46
CA ALA A 477 32.05 -20.80 -1.88
C ALA A 477 30.55 -20.47 -1.92
N ASP A 478 30.15 -19.30 -1.42
CA ASP A 478 28.76 -18.88 -1.45
C ASP A 478 28.55 -17.49 -2.04
N ILE A 479 27.42 -17.36 -2.73
CA ILE A 479 26.86 -16.10 -3.22
C ILE A 479 25.59 -15.85 -2.43
N LEU A 480 25.57 -14.75 -1.68
CA LEU A 480 24.41 -14.31 -0.91
C LEU A 480 23.91 -12.99 -1.48
N ILE A 481 22.63 -12.94 -1.84
CA ILE A 481 21.93 -11.71 -2.19
C ILE A 481 20.79 -11.57 -1.19
N GLU A 482 20.80 -10.51 -0.41
CA GLU A 482 19.83 -10.29 0.67
C GLU A 482 19.33 -8.84 0.67
N ASN A 483 18.07 -8.67 1.03
CA ASN A 483 17.50 -7.37 1.37
C ASN A 483 16.74 -7.45 2.68
N THR A 484 16.99 -6.48 3.57
CA THR A 484 16.23 -6.27 4.80
C THR A 484 15.66 -4.86 4.82
N VAL A 485 14.42 -4.74 5.27
CA VAL A 485 13.70 -3.48 5.42
C VAL A 485 13.22 -3.37 6.86
N LEU A 486 13.37 -2.18 7.43
CA LEU A 486 12.80 -1.78 8.71
C LEU A 486 12.04 -0.47 8.51
N ALA A 487 10.74 -0.51 8.74
CA ALA A 487 9.89 0.67 8.80
C ALA A 487 9.45 0.91 10.24
N THR A 488 9.57 2.14 10.72
CA THR A 488 9.23 2.48 12.10
C THR A 488 8.37 3.74 12.13
N VAL A 489 7.28 3.69 12.89
CA VAL A 489 6.47 4.85 13.24
C VAL A 489 6.49 4.98 14.76
N ARG A 490 7.04 6.08 15.23
CA ARG A 490 7.29 6.34 16.66
C ARG A 490 6.76 7.72 17.00
N GLY A 491 6.05 7.90 18.10
CA GLY A 491 5.57 9.23 18.46
C GLY A 491 4.47 9.25 19.49
N ASN A 492 3.99 10.45 19.81
CA ASN A 492 2.89 10.68 20.72
C ASN A 492 1.81 11.52 20.04
N THR A 493 0.56 11.19 20.29
CA THR A 493 -0.60 12.00 19.92
C THR A 493 -1.35 12.35 21.19
N THR A 494 -1.60 13.65 21.38
CA THR A 494 -2.35 14.16 22.52
C THR A 494 -3.57 14.93 22.03
N GLN A 495 -4.69 14.73 22.69
CA GLN A 495 -5.96 15.38 22.35
C GLN A 495 -6.48 16.12 23.56
N GLN A 496 -6.50 17.44 23.46
CA GLN A 496 -7.03 18.32 24.49
C GLN A 496 -8.40 18.83 24.07
N MET A 497 -9.41 18.55 24.90
CA MET A 497 -10.72 19.18 24.77
C MET A 497 -10.68 20.52 25.50
N MET A 498 -10.77 21.61 24.73
CA MET A 498 -10.76 22.97 25.25
C MET A 498 -12.20 23.45 25.55
N LEU A 499 -12.31 24.54 26.32
CA LEU A 499 -13.59 25.21 26.56
C LEU A 499 -14.26 25.62 25.23
N MET A 500 -15.59 25.46 25.15
CA MET A 500 -16.45 25.80 23.99
C MET A 500 -16.34 24.91 22.75
N ASP A 501 -16.48 23.58 22.90
CA ASP A 501 -16.54 22.61 21.78
C ASP A 501 -15.33 22.67 20.82
N LYS A 502 -14.17 23.08 21.34
CA LYS A 502 -12.88 23.09 20.63
C LYS A 502 -12.10 21.83 20.98
N VAL A 503 -11.64 21.11 19.96
CA VAL A 503 -10.80 19.92 20.11
C VAL A 503 -9.44 20.20 19.46
N ALA A 504 -8.39 20.29 20.27
CA ALA A 504 -7.02 20.40 19.79
C ALA A 504 -6.36 19.03 19.81
N ARG A 505 -5.67 18.67 18.73
CA ARG A 505 -4.90 17.43 18.61
C ARG A 505 -3.47 17.75 18.20
N SER A 506 -2.52 17.49 19.08
CA SER A 506 -1.10 17.62 18.80
C SER A 506 -0.51 16.25 18.48
N ASN A 507 0.31 16.18 17.44
CA ASN A 507 1.00 14.97 17.01
C ASN A 507 2.49 15.29 16.88
N GLN A 508 3.30 14.42 17.47
CA GLN A 508 4.75 14.38 17.30
C GLN A 508 5.10 12.96 16.89
N VAL A 509 5.24 12.73 15.58
CA VAL A 509 5.38 11.40 14.99
C VAL A 509 6.57 11.38 14.05
N ASP A 510 7.51 10.48 14.33
CA ASP A 510 8.67 10.18 13.52
C ASP A 510 8.41 8.95 12.66
N ILE A 511 8.52 9.15 11.34
CA ILE A 511 8.39 8.09 10.34
C ILE A 511 9.78 7.83 9.76
N ARG A 512 10.25 6.59 9.88
CA ARG A 512 11.53 6.14 9.32
C ARG A 512 11.33 4.89 8.47
N TYR A 513 11.97 4.86 7.32
CA TYR A 513 12.07 3.68 6.46
C TYR A 513 13.54 3.47 6.11
N SER A 514 14.10 2.34 6.52
CA SER A 514 15.46 1.94 6.20
C SER A 514 15.45 0.61 5.45
N SER A 515 16.18 0.55 4.34
CA SER A 515 16.46 -0.67 3.60
C SER A 515 17.96 -0.87 3.47
N TYR A 516 18.38 -2.11 3.65
CA TYR A 516 19.74 -2.56 3.48
C TYR A 516 19.73 -3.74 2.51
N ALA A 517 20.42 -3.57 1.38
CA ALA A 517 20.59 -4.59 0.35
C ALA A 517 22.06 -4.95 0.23
N VAL A 518 22.37 -6.24 0.15
CA VAL A 518 23.75 -6.71 0.11
C VAL A 518 23.93 -7.88 -0.85
N VAL A 519 25.03 -7.86 -1.60
CA VAL A 519 25.56 -9.00 -2.35
C VAL A 519 26.92 -9.37 -1.78
N LYS A 520 27.06 -10.60 -1.30
CA LYS A 520 28.31 -11.15 -0.79
C LYS A 520 28.72 -12.31 -1.68
N ILE A 521 29.96 -12.30 -2.14
CA ILE A 521 30.62 -13.47 -2.73
C ILE A 521 31.75 -13.84 -1.79
N ARG A 522 31.76 -15.06 -1.28
CA ARG A 522 32.74 -15.51 -0.28
C ARG A 522 33.33 -16.86 -0.66
N SER A 523 34.60 -17.05 -0.33
CA SER A 523 35.28 -18.33 -0.41
C SER A 523 36.24 -18.47 0.76
N TYR A 524 36.09 -19.58 1.48
CA TYR A 524 36.95 -19.87 2.63
C TYR A 524 38.16 -20.72 2.21
N ASN A 525 39.35 -20.29 2.61
CA ASN A 525 40.59 -21.02 2.44
C ASN A 525 41.02 -21.65 3.79
N PRO A 526 40.85 -22.97 3.98
CA PRO A 526 41.18 -23.65 5.24
C PRO A 526 42.69 -23.78 5.50
N ILE A 527 43.54 -23.62 4.47
CA ILE A 527 44.99 -23.77 4.63
C ILE A 527 45.55 -22.56 5.40
N ASN A 528 45.05 -21.37 5.08
CA ASN A 528 45.51 -20.12 5.68
C ASN A 528 44.54 -19.57 6.74
N ASP A 529 43.39 -20.24 6.95
CA ASP A 529 42.28 -19.76 7.78
C ASP A 529 41.81 -18.34 7.42
N VAL A 530 41.67 -18.07 6.12
CA VAL A 530 41.26 -16.75 5.60
C VAL A 530 39.99 -16.89 4.75
N GLU A 531 39.01 -16.02 5.02
CA GLU A 531 37.85 -15.82 4.16
C GLU A 531 38.13 -14.70 3.14
N TYR A 532 38.17 -15.08 1.87
CA TYR A 532 38.19 -14.13 0.76
C TYR A 532 36.76 -13.73 0.43
N SER A 533 36.45 -12.43 0.49
CA SER A 533 35.12 -11.95 0.14
C SER A 533 35.13 -10.65 -0.63
N THR A 534 34.12 -10.49 -1.46
CA THR A 534 33.72 -9.19 -2.01
C THR A 534 32.27 -8.95 -1.61
N ILE A 535 32.05 -7.87 -0.86
CA ILE A 535 30.77 -7.47 -0.31
C ILE A 535 30.38 -6.15 -0.96
N ARG A 536 29.27 -6.12 -1.70
CA ARG A 536 28.65 -4.89 -2.14
C ARG A 536 27.39 -4.65 -1.32
N GLU A 537 27.29 -3.48 -0.73
CA GLU A 537 26.14 -3.11 0.08
C GLU A 537 25.55 -1.77 -0.36
N GLN A 538 24.24 -1.65 -0.18
CA GLN A 538 23.47 -0.45 -0.47
C GLN A 538 22.54 -0.16 0.71
N GLY A 539 22.60 1.08 1.18
CA GLY A 539 21.73 1.62 2.22
C GLY A 539 20.77 2.63 1.62
N PHE A 540 19.50 2.51 1.94
CA PHE A 540 18.46 3.48 1.61
C PHE A 540 17.70 3.87 2.87
N LEU A 541 17.67 5.16 3.19
CA LEU A 541 17.03 5.70 4.39
C LEU A 541 16.12 6.87 4.02
N VAL A 542 14.90 6.83 4.51
CA VAL A 542 13.94 7.93 4.49
C VAL A 542 13.59 8.27 5.93
N TYR A 543 13.68 9.54 6.28
CA TYR A 543 13.28 10.06 7.58
C TYR A 543 12.39 11.29 7.42
N ILE A 544 11.16 11.18 7.94
CA ILE A 544 10.12 12.20 7.87
C ILE A 544 9.54 12.41 9.27
N PRO A 545 9.93 13.49 9.95
CA PRO A 545 9.29 13.91 11.19
C PRO A 545 8.02 14.71 10.90
N VAL A 546 6.95 14.38 11.60
CA VAL A 546 5.63 15.03 11.51
C VAL A 546 5.29 15.61 12.87
N ASN A 547 5.42 16.93 12.97
CA ASN A 547 5.10 17.71 14.16
C ASN A 547 4.00 18.69 13.80
N ASN A 548 2.78 18.40 14.25
CA ASN A 548 1.63 19.22 13.90
C ASN A 548 0.57 19.29 15.00
N GLU A 549 -0.13 20.42 15.05
CA GLU A 549 -1.31 20.63 15.87
C GLU A 549 -2.51 20.90 14.96
N ILE A 550 -3.63 20.24 15.22
CA ILE A 550 -4.88 20.40 14.50
C ILE A 550 -5.95 20.78 15.52
N VAL A 551 -6.54 21.97 15.37
CA VAL A 551 -7.59 22.48 16.25
C VAL A 551 -8.90 22.54 15.48
N TRP A 552 -9.90 21.80 15.95
CA TRP A 552 -11.25 21.78 15.40
C TRP A 552 -12.16 22.60 16.30
N ASP A 553 -12.67 23.71 15.78
CA ASP A 553 -13.69 24.54 16.42
C ASP A 553 -15.04 24.21 15.80
N ILE A 554 -15.79 23.33 16.48
CA ILE A 554 -17.07 22.81 15.97
C ILE A 554 -18.11 23.91 15.97
N ALA A 555 -18.19 24.70 17.05
CA ALA A 555 -19.12 25.82 17.17
C ALA A 555 -18.80 26.96 16.18
N GLY A 556 -17.51 27.27 16.02
CA GLY A 556 -17.02 28.31 15.13
C GLY A 556 -16.88 27.90 13.65
N LYS A 557 -17.20 26.64 13.30
CA LYS A 557 -17.01 26.06 11.95
C LYS A 557 -15.63 26.35 11.36
N SER A 558 -14.59 26.06 12.14
CA SER A 558 -13.21 26.27 11.68
C SER A 558 -12.28 25.14 12.05
N ILE A 559 -11.31 24.89 11.16
CA ILE A 559 -10.21 23.97 11.37
C ILE A 559 -8.93 24.77 11.24
N SER A 560 -8.17 24.86 12.31
CA SER A 560 -6.81 25.40 12.29
C SER A 560 -5.82 24.24 12.30
N TYR A 561 -4.74 24.36 11.55
CA TYR A 561 -3.63 23.42 11.55
C TYR A 561 -2.32 24.18 11.64
N SER A 562 -1.35 23.61 12.34
CA SER A 562 -0.06 24.22 12.61
C SER A 562 1.01 23.15 12.44
N PHE A 563 1.86 23.26 11.43
CA PHE A 563 3.04 22.42 11.25
C PHE A 563 4.24 23.18 11.80
N TYR A 564 4.92 22.61 12.79
CA TYR A 564 6.12 23.23 13.34
C TYR A 564 7.31 22.31 13.14
N ARG A 565 8.44 22.91 12.78
CA ARG A 565 9.69 22.18 12.61
C ARG A 565 10.75 22.81 13.54
N PRO A 566 11.28 22.05 14.51
CA PRO A 566 12.28 22.53 15.45
C PRO A 566 13.56 23.01 14.76
N GLU A 567 14.31 23.85 15.47
CA GLU A 567 15.67 24.22 15.10
C GLU A 567 16.58 22.98 15.09
N ASN A 568 17.53 22.94 14.17
CA ASN A 568 18.48 21.85 13.95
C ASN A 568 17.86 20.50 13.57
N MET A 569 16.56 20.47 13.20
CA MET A 569 15.94 19.26 12.70
C MET A 569 16.35 18.98 11.26
N THR A 570 17.06 17.86 11.04
CA THR A 570 17.38 17.34 9.71
C THR A 570 16.43 16.21 9.34
N SER A 571 15.91 16.23 8.12
CA SER A 571 15.09 15.16 7.55
C SER A 571 15.40 14.98 6.08
N GLY A 572 14.98 13.87 5.49
CA GLY A 572 15.18 13.66 4.06
C GLY A 572 15.46 12.22 3.71
N ILE A 573 16.22 12.06 2.63
CA ILE A 573 16.47 10.79 1.97
C ILE A 573 17.97 10.61 1.75
N SER A 574 18.47 9.40 1.99
CA SER A 574 19.86 9.02 1.72
C SER A 574 19.92 7.68 1.01
N LEU A 575 20.65 7.61 -0.09
CA LEU A 575 20.91 6.42 -0.88
C LEU A 575 22.41 6.34 -1.15
N LYS A 576 23.05 5.31 -0.61
CA LYS A 576 24.50 5.08 -0.80
C LYS A 576 24.81 3.63 -1.10
N SER A 577 25.83 3.37 -1.92
CA SER A 577 26.38 2.04 -2.19
C SER A 577 27.89 2.02 -1.99
N ARG A 578 28.44 0.93 -1.47
CA ARG A 578 29.89 0.74 -1.38
C ARG A 578 30.28 -0.71 -1.62
N THR A 579 31.54 -0.94 -1.98
CA THR A 579 32.13 -2.29 -2.10
C THR A 579 33.30 -2.44 -1.13
N ARG A 580 33.34 -3.57 -0.44
CA ARG A 580 34.37 -3.97 0.54
C ARG A 580 34.96 -5.30 0.09
N ASN A 581 36.28 -5.46 0.23
CA ASN A 581 36.96 -6.73 -0.02
C ASN A 581 37.61 -7.24 1.28
N THR A 582 37.64 -8.56 1.48
CA THR A 582 38.38 -9.20 2.58
C THR A 582 39.32 -10.29 2.02
N PRO A 583 40.50 -10.52 2.61
CA PRO A 583 41.09 -9.81 3.76
C PRO A 583 41.47 -8.36 3.41
N ASP A 584 41.42 -7.48 4.41
CA ASP A 584 41.87 -6.09 4.27
C ASP A 584 43.40 -6.13 4.11
N ASN A 585 43.88 -6.10 2.87
CA ASN A 585 45.32 -6.03 2.61
C ASN A 585 45.80 -4.73 3.26
N GLY A 586 46.55 -4.81 4.36
CA GLY A 586 47.00 -3.68 5.19
C GLY A 586 47.94 -2.67 4.51
N ASP A 587 47.80 -2.50 3.20
CA ASP A 587 48.41 -1.50 2.37
C ASP A 587 47.46 -0.28 2.31
N PRO A 588 47.84 0.91 2.79
CA PRO A 588 46.97 2.10 2.80
C PRO A 588 46.50 2.55 1.40
N ALA A 589 47.14 2.05 0.35
CA ALA A 589 46.76 2.24 -1.06
C ALA A 589 45.76 1.19 -1.57
N ALA A 590 45.59 0.06 -0.87
CA ALA A 590 44.68 -1.04 -1.20
C ALA A 590 43.53 -1.20 -0.20
N THR A 591 43.42 -0.33 0.82
CA THR A 591 42.20 -0.06 1.61
C THR A 591 41.11 0.55 0.74
N GLU A 592 40.73 -0.13 -0.34
CA GLU A 592 39.64 0.29 -1.19
C GLU A 592 38.35 -0.29 -0.63
N THR A 593 37.89 0.32 0.49
CA THR A 593 36.46 0.62 0.53
C THR A 593 36.21 1.48 -0.69
N LEU A 594 35.69 0.89 -1.78
CA LEU A 594 35.35 1.63 -2.99
C LEU A 594 34.10 2.46 -2.67
N GLU A 595 34.32 3.50 -1.88
CA GLU A 595 33.43 4.63 -1.72
C GLU A 595 33.87 5.70 -2.73
N PRO A 596 32.93 6.47 -3.30
CA PRO A 596 33.30 7.62 -4.12
C PRO A 596 34.24 8.54 -3.33
N LYS A 597 35.33 9.01 -3.94
CA LYS A 597 36.22 9.94 -3.26
C LYS A 597 35.45 11.22 -2.94
N GLU A 598 35.78 11.88 -1.83
CA GLU A 598 35.08 13.12 -1.44
C GLU A 598 35.20 14.23 -2.51
N GLU A 599 36.23 14.17 -3.35
CA GLU A 599 36.45 15.03 -4.53
C GLU A 599 35.37 14.81 -5.61
N ASP A 600 34.86 13.59 -5.73
CA ASP A 600 33.85 13.18 -6.73
C ASP A 600 32.42 13.51 -6.25
N ILE A 601 32.26 13.99 -5.01
CA ILE A 601 30.94 14.28 -4.43
C ILE A 601 30.67 15.78 -4.52
N ALA A 602 29.76 16.16 -5.44
CA ALA A 602 29.23 17.51 -5.49
C ALA A 602 28.30 17.80 -4.29
N LYS A 603 28.46 18.98 -3.69
CA LYS A 603 27.64 19.48 -2.59
C LYS A 603 26.87 20.71 -3.07
N TYR A 604 25.56 20.62 -3.06
CA TYR A 604 24.67 21.74 -3.35
C TYR A 604 23.92 22.12 -2.08
N GLY A 605 24.01 23.38 -1.68
CA GLY A 605 23.25 23.93 -0.58
C GLY A 605 22.44 25.10 -1.07
N TYR A 606 21.14 25.11 -0.80
CA TYR A 606 20.28 26.26 -1.06
C TYR A 606 19.51 26.63 0.20
N ARG A 607 19.65 27.89 0.62
CA ARG A 607 18.97 28.41 1.80
C ARG A 607 17.72 29.16 1.38
N ILE A 608 16.59 28.77 1.95
CA ILE A 608 15.32 29.47 1.80
C ILE A 608 15.14 30.28 3.08
N ASP A 609 15.73 31.48 3.11
CA ASP A 609 15.71 32.37 4.29
C ASP A 609 14.26 32.66 4.75
N ASP A 610 13.35 32.83 3.78
CA ASP A 610 11.90 33.02 3.97
C ASP A 610 11.21 31.86 4.70
N LEU A 611 11.76 30.66 4.61
CA LEU A 611 11.25 29.46 5.27
C LEU A 611 12.11 29.01 6.44
N GLY A 612 13.25 29.64 6.72
CA GLY A 612 14.23 29.17 7.73
C GLY A 612 14.78 27.76 7.44
N ILE A 613 14.72 27.32 6.18
CA ILE A 613 15.04 25.97 5.73
C ILE A 613 16.29 26.00 4.85
N GLN A 614 17.20 25.06 5.06
CA GLN A 614 18.32 24.77 4.20
C GLN A 614 18.08 23.44 3.47
N LEU A 615 18.09 23.47 2.14
CA LEU A 615 18.10 22.29 1.29
C LEU A 615 19.55 21.91 1.02
N LEU A 616 19.92 20.67 1.33
CA LEU A 616 21.25 20.12 1.09
C LEU A 616 21.15 18.91 0.17
N ALA A 617 21.84 18.95 -0.97
CA ALA A 617 22.03 17.80 -1.84
C ALA A 617 23.50 17.41 -1.89
N ARG A 618 23.80 16.12 -1.74
CA ARG A 618 25.13 15.54 -2.00
C ARG A 618 24.98 14.48 -3.06
N VAL A 619 25.71 14.61 -4.17
CA VAL A 619 25.56 13.73 -5.33
C VAL A 619 26.91 13.42 -5.96
N HIS A 620 27.09 12.19 -6.45
CA HIS A 620 28.28 11.83 -7.23
C HIS A 620 28.32 12.63 -8.54
N GLN A 621 29.38 13.37 -8.82
CA GLN A 621 29.51 14.27 -9.99
C GLN A 621 29.21 13.57 -11.31
N ASP A 622 29.96 12.51 -11.62
CA ASP A 622 29.83 11.79 -12.90
C ASP A 622 28.52 11.01 -13.05
N TYR A 623 27.98 10.51 -11.93
CA TYR A 623 26.75 9.72 -11.92
C TYR A 623 25.53 10.51 -11.44
N THR A 624 25.58 11.85 -11.37
CA THR A 624 24.47 12.67 -10.83
C THR A 624 23.19 12.45 -11.63
N LYS A 625 23.29 12.54 -12.96
CA LYS A 625 22.13 12.34 -13.85
C LYS A 625 21.58 10.93 -13.72
N ASP A 626 22.44 9.92 -13.68
CA ASP A 626 22.02 8.52 -13.56
C ASP A 626 21.41 8.22 -12.19
N ASN A 627 21.93 8.81 -11.11
CA ASN A 627 21.42 8.62 -9.75
C ASN A 627 20.09 9.33 -9.53
N VAL A 628 19.92 10.53 -10.06
CA VAL A 628 18.65 11.28 -9.98
C VAL A 628 17.61 10.70 -10.94
N MET A 629 17.98 10.36 -12.17
CA MET A 629 17.08 9.71 -13.13
C MET A 629 16.62 8.36 -12.60
N PHE A 630 17.52 7.58 -12.02
CA PHE A 630 17.18 6.32 -11.36
C PHE A 630 16.13 6.53 -10.24
N MET A 631 16.33 7.48 -9.34
CA MET A 631 15.38 7.73 -8.25
C MET A 631 14.01 8.20 -8.76
N LEU A 632 13.96 8.86 -9.92
CA LEU A 632 12.78 9.52 -10.46
C LEU A 632 12.28 8.89 -11.77
N GLU A 633 12.70 7.65 -12.08
CA GLU A 633 12.47 7.02 -13.38
C GLU A 633 10.97 6.97 -13.71
N THR A 634 10.59 7.65 -14.80
CA THR A 634 9.19 7.96 -15.14
C THR A 634 8.56 7.03 -16.18
N ASP A 635 9.28 5.99 -16.65
CA ASP A 635 8.81 5.06 -17.71
C ASP A 635 7.46 4.37 -17.37
N ILE A 636 7.05 4.46 -16.11
CA ILE A 636 5.70 4.21 -15.57
C ILE A 636 4.58 4.85 -16.43
N LEU A 637 4.85 5.99 -17.07
CA LEU A 637 3.88 6.75 -17.87
C LEU A 637 3.56 6.15 -19.25
N ASP A 638 4.52 5.47 -19.88
CA ASP A 638 4.39 5.05 -21.28
C ASP A 638 3.57 3.78 -21.47
N ASN A 639 3.43 2.96 -20.42
CA ASN A 639 2.69 1.70 -20.45
C ASN A 639 1.23 1.84 -19.99
N ALA A 640 0.81 2.98 -19.43
CA ALA A 640 -0.53 3.23 -18.93
C ALA A 640 -1.51 3.83 -19.96
N LYS A 641 -1.27 3.64 -21.27
CA LYS A 641 -1.99 4.31 -22.37
C LYS A 641 -3.49 4.04 -22.40
N VAL A 642 -3.95 2.88 -21.93
CA VAL A 642 -5.38 2.52 -21.87
C VAL A 642 -6.20 3.48 -20.97
N LEU A 643 -5.58 4.17 -20.00
CA LEU A 643 -6.30 4.73 -18.84
C LEU A 643 -5.91 6.16 -18.43
N THR A 644 -5.44 7.02 -19.35
CA THR A 644 -5.19 8.46 -19.10
C THR A 644 -6.44 9.30 -18.78
N LYS A 645 -7.62 8.68 -18.60
CA LYS A 645 -8.90 9.35 -18.31
C LYS A 645 -9.20 9.42 -16.81
N ALA A 646 -10.05 10.39 -16.44
CA ALA A 646 -10.27 10.91 -15.09
C ALA A 646 -10.52 9.92 -13.91
N PRO A 647 -11.15 8.73 -14.04
CA PRO A 647 -11.44 7.92 -12.84
C PRO A 647 -10.22 7.21 -12.21
N PHE A 648 -9.10 7.05 -12.93
CA PHE A 648 -7.94 6.25 -12.46
C PHE A 648 -6.65 7.05 -12.24
N SER A 649 -6.71 8.38 -12.35
CA SER A 649 -5.54 9.27 -12.18
C SER A 649 -4.85 9.13 -10.82
N LEU A 650 -5.62 8.92 -9.75
CA LEU A 650 -5.10 8.76 -8.39
C LEU A 650 -4.35 7.43 -8.19
N VAL A 651 -4.82 6.35 -8.83
CA VAL A 651 -4.16 5.03 -8.80
C VAL A 651 -2.79 5.10 -9.47
N ASN A 652 -2.67 5.83 -10.58
CA ASN A 652 -1.38 6.06 -11.24
C ASN A 652 -0.37 6.73 -10.29
N ASN A 653 -0.79 7.75 -9.55
CA ASN A 653 0.10 8.43 -8.58
C ASN A 653 0.54 7.50 -7.44
N LEU A 654 -0.35 6.62 -6.96
CA LEU A 654 0.00 5.64 -5.95
C LEU A 654 1.04 4.63 -6.47
N LEU A 655 0.83 4.08 -7.66
CA LEU A 655 1.77 3.14 -8.28
C LEU A 655 3.16 3.74 -8.48
N ARG A 656 3.22 5.05 -8.80
CA ARG A 656 4.50 5.77 -8.88
C ARG A 656 5.24 5.76 -7.56
N ILE A 657 4.58 6.13 -6.46
CA ILE A 657 5.20 6.16 -5.13
C ILE A 657 5.73 4.77 -4.76
N VAL A 658 4.95 3.72 -5.00
CA VAL A 658 5.36 2.35 -4.68
C VAL A 658 6.54 1.92 -5.55
N SER A 659 6.49 2.18 -6.86
CA SER A 659 7.60 1.86 -7.77
C SER A 659 8.90 2.59 -7.40
N LEU A 660 8.81 3.86 -7.00
CA LEU A 660 9.96 4.65 -6.54
C LEU A 660 10.58 4.00 -5.29
N ILE A 661 9.77 3.63 -4.30
CA ILE A 661 10.27 2.96 -3.10
C ILE A 661 10.92 1.62 -3.47
N GLN A 662 10.27 0.82 -4.31
CA GLN A 662 10.74 -0.51 -4.69
C GLN A 662 12.05 -0.47 -5.47
N LEU A 663 12.17 0.40 -6.47
CA LEU A 663 13.37 0.53 -7.30
C LEU A 663 14.58 0.91 -6.46
N ASN A 664 14.43 1.89 -5.55
CA ASN A 664 15.50 2.32 -4.65
C ASN A 664 15.81 1.32 -3.52
N THR A 665 14.84 0.49 -3.14
CA THR A 665 15.00 -0.56 -2.12
C THR A 665 15.75 -1.77 -2.69
N ILE A 666 15.43 -2.21 -3.91
CA ILE A 666 15.80 -3.56 -4.41
C ILE A 666 17.03 -3.55 -5.32
N HIS A 667 17.24 -2.50 -6.11
CA HIS A 667 18.36 -2.46 -7.05
C HIS A 667 19.70 -2.31 -6.32
N ILE A 668 20.71 -3.09 -6.68
CA ILE A 668 22.06 -2.99 -6.10
C ILE A 668 23.00 -2.37 -7.14
N GLY A 669 23.09 -1.04 -7.10
CA GLY A 669 23.91 -0.26 -8.04
C GLY A 669 25.37 -0.12 -7.63
N ARG A 670 26.23 0.26 -8.58
CA ARG A 670 27.55 0.84 -8.28
C ARG A 670 27.43 2.35 -8.15
N ASP A 671 28.33 2.96 -7.37
CA ASP A 671 28.57 4.40 -7.29
C ASP A 671 27.31 5.25 -7.01
N LYS A 672 26.36 4.66 -6.27
CA LYS A 672 25.22 5.36 -5.71
C LYS A 672 25.71 6.21 -4.56
N HIS A 673 25.62 7.52 -4.73
CA HIS A 673 25.83 8.47 -3.65
C HIS A 673 24.90 9.65 -3.85
N LEU A 674 23.75 9.60 -3.19
CA LEU A 674 22.73 10.64 -3.22
C LEU A 674 22.23 10.88 -1.79
N THR A 675 22.24 12.12 -1.36
CA THR A 675 21.61 12.54 -0.10
C THR A 675 20.85 13.82 -0.37
N LEU A 676 19.56 13.84 -0.06
CA LEU A 676 18.69 15.02 -0.15
C LEU A 676 18.14 15.31 1.23
N LEU A 677 18.63 16.37 1.86
CA LEU A 677 18.26 16.77 3.20
C LEU A 677 17.55 18.12 3.19
N ILE A 678 16.64 18.24 4.14
CA ILE A 678 16.02 19.47 4.57
C ILE A 678 16.51 19.66 6.00
N ALA A 679 17.18 20.77 6.28
CA ALA A 679 17.61 21.16 7.62
C ALA A 679 16.94 22.47 8.00
N ASN A 680 16.66 22.64 9.30
CA ASN A 680 16.08 23.86 9.83
C ASN A 680 17.11 24.64 10.62
N ASP A 681 17.39 25.87 10.18
CA ASP A 681 18.31 26.78 10.89
C ASP A 681 17.63 27.44 12.09
N GLN A 682 16.30 27.59 12.03
CA GLN A 682 15.49 28.21 13.07
C GLN A 682 14.16 27.44 13.20
N LYS A 683 13.45 27.66 14.31
CA LYS A 683 12.11 27.12 14.49
C LYS A 683 11.14 27.77 13.51
N THR A 684 10.48 26.97 12.68
CA THR A 684 9.57 27.44 11.63
C THR A 684 8.16 26.94 11.91
N LEU A 685 7.16 27.81 11.81
CA LEU A 685 5.76 27.47 12.02
C LEU A 685 4.94 27.85 10.79
N LEU A 686 4.40 26.85 10.11
CA LEU A 686 3.40 27.01 9.05
C LEU A 686 2.02 26.74 9.63
N GLN A 687 1.19 27.77 9.68
CA GLN A 687 -0.15 27.70 10.26
C GLN A 687 -1.20 28.00 9.19
N GLY A 688 -2.31 27.27 9.22
CA GLY A 688 -3.44 27.42 8.33
C GLY A 688 -4.73 27.46 9.14
N THR A 689 -5.70 28.29 8.74
CA THR A 689 -7.04 28.30 9.33
C THR A 689 -8.07 28.29 8.22
N LEU A 690 -8.81 27.20 8.12
CA LEU A 690 -9.95 27.02 7.25
C LEU A 690 -11.23 27.33 8.02
N LYS A 691 -11.94 28.39 7.66
CA LYS A 691 -13.26 28.71 8.18
C LYS A 691 -14.29 28.53 7.09
N TRP A 692 -15.45 27.97 7.42
CA TRP A 692 -16.56 27.95 6.49
C TRP A 692 -17.85 28.42 7.15
N ASP A 693 -18.60 29.23 6.41
CA ASP A 693 -19.94 29.65 6.81
C ASP A 693 -20.94 29.30 5.72
N THR A 694 -22.16 28.99 6.14
CA THR A 694 -23.24 28.60 5.23
C THR A 694 -24.49 29.34 5.62
N GLN A 695 -24.95 30.19 4.70
CA GLN A 695 -26.13 31.01 4.87
C GLN A 695 -27.23 30.47 3.97
N ASN A 696 -28.36 30.08 4.57
CA ASN A 696 -29.48 29.50 3.88
C ASN A 696 -30.60 30.54 3.74
N TYR A 697 -30.88 30.91 2.49
CA TYR A 697 -31.88 31.90 2.13
C TYR A 697 -33.16 31.27 1.56
N SER A 698 -33.27 29.94 1.53
CA SER A 698 -34.40 29.18 0.95
C SER A 698 -35.78 29.71 1.34
N LYS A 699 -35.96 30.14 2.60
CA LYS A 699 -37.25 30.64 3.13
C LYS A 699 -37.51 32.14 2.94
N GLN A 700 -36.56 32.92 2.41
CA GLN A 700 -36.70 34.37 2.22
C GLN A 700 -37.03 34.70 0.76
N PRO A 701 -38.28 35.05 0.41
CA PRO A 701 -38.71 35.23 -0.98
C PRO A 701 -38.08 36.44 -1.69
N SER A 702 -37.52 37.40 -0.94
CA SER A 702 -36.89 38.62 -1.48
C SER A 702 -35.43 38.44 -1.92
N VAL A 703 -34.80 37.32 -1.60
CA VAL A 703 -33.38 37.05 -1.88
C VAL A 703 -33.29 36.02 -3.02
N PRO A 704 -32.60 36.33 -4.14
CA PRO A 704 -32.50 35.45 -5.30
C PRO A 704 -31.63 34.22 -5.02
N GLU A 705 -30.70 34.30 -4.07
CA GLU A 705 -29.89 33.19 -3.59
C GLU A 705 -30.74 32.19 -2.78
N ASN A 706 -30.49 30.91 -3.00
CA ASN A 706 -31.02 29.80 -2.20
C ASN A 706 -30.05 29.48 -1.06
N GLU A 707 -28.76 29.35 -1.37
CA GLU A 707 -27.72 29.03 -0.41
C GLU A 707 -26.40 29.68 -0.81
N VAL A 708 -25.69 30.23 0.17
CA VAL A 708 -24.33 30.77 0.01
C VAL A 708 -23.39 30.04 0.98
N LEU A 709 -22.39 29.35 0.43
CA LEU A 709 -21.29 28.75 1.17
C LEU A 709 -20.05 29.62 0.96
N ARG A 710 -19.47 30.13 2.06
CA ARG A 710 -18.18 30.85 2.04
C ARG A 710 -17.14 29.99 2.73
N VAL A 711 -15.99 29.82 2.09
CA VAL A 711 -14.83 29.11 2.62
C VAL A 711 -13.65 30.08 2.60
N ASN A 712 -13.05 30.34 3.75
CA ASN A 712 -11.88 31.19 3.88
C ASN A 712 -10.73 30.34 4.43
N LEU A 713 -9.63 30.24 3.68
CA LEU A 713 -8.39 29.59 4.09
C LEU A 713 -7.31 30.65 4.27
N ILE A 714 -6.85 30.83 5.50
CA ILE A 714 -5.74 31.71 5.84
C ILE A 714 -4.52 30.84 6.09
N LEU A 715 -3.49 30.94 5.27
CA LEU A 715 -2.17 30.34 5.49
C LEU A 715 -1.21 31.42 5.98
N ALA A 716 -0.41 31.16 7.00
CA ALA A 716 0.64 32.06 7.44
C ALA A 716 1.91 31.28 7.79
N HIS A 717 3.04 31.79 7.32
CA HIS A 717 4.36 31.34 7.73
C HIS A 717 4.93 32.32 8.75
N THR A 718 5.25 31.83 9.94
CA THR A 718 5.66 32.64 11.08
C THR A 718 6.87 32.05 11.77
N ILE A 719 7.75 32.92 12.28
CA ILE A 719 8.81 32.52 13.22
C ILE A 719 8.26 32.74 14.64
N PRO A 720 8.11 31.69 15.47
CA PRO A 720 7.66 31.82 16.84
C PRO A 720 8.64 32.66 17.66
N LYS A 721 8.15 33.41 18.64
CA LYS A 721 8.99 34.16 19.57
C LYS A 721 9.89 33.21 20.37
N PRO A 722 11.15 33.59 20.66
CA PRO A 722 11.92 32.95 21.74
C PRO A 722 11.17 33.07 23.06
N GLU A 723 11.10 31.99 23.84
CA GLU A 723 10.45 31.99 25.16
C GLU A 723 11.05 33.10 26.05
N GLY A 724 10.21 34.01 26.54
CA GLY A 724 10.62 35.14 27.40
C GLY A 724 10.86 36.48 26.70
N SER A 725 10.77 36.57 25.37
CA SER A 725 10.94 37.84 24.62
C SER A 725 9.61 38.61 24.44
N ARG A 726 9.66 39.95 24.47
CA ARG A 726 8.50 40.84 24.25
C ARG A 726 8.19 41.11 22.76
N ASP A 727 9.09 40.77 21.86
CA ASP A 727 9.01 41.09 20.41
C ASP A 727 7.82 40.39 19.74
N GLU A 728 7.17 41.02 18.76
CA GLU A 728 5.98 40.46 18.07
C GLU A 728 6.29 39.20 17.22
N VAL A 729 5.29 38.33 17.01
CA VAL A 729 5.44 37.14 16.14
C VAL A 729 5.71 37.64 14.72
N LYS A 730 6.88 37.31 14.16
CA LYS A 730 7.24 37.75 12.81
C LYS A 730 6.47 36.92 11.78
N VAL A 731 5.49 37.54 11.13
CA VAL A 731 4.73 36.95 10.02
C VAL A 731 5.47 37.24 8.72
N LEU A 732 6.07 36.20 8.13
CA LEU A 732 6.87 36.33 6.91
C LEU A 732 5.97 36.42 5.69
N HIS A 733 4.99 35.51 5.61
CA HIS A 733 4.02 35.45 4.52
C HIS A 733 2.65 35.06 5.06
N LYS A 734 1.59 35.64 4.49
CA LYS A 734 0.20 35.28 4.77
C LYS A 734 -0.57 35.21 3.46
N TRP A 735 -1.25 34.11 3.19
CA TRP A 735 -2.16 33.95 2.05
C TRP A 735 -3.58 33.84 2.58
N ASP A 736 -4.47 34.72 2.14
CA ASP A 736 -5.89 34.66 2.42
C ASP A 736 -6.61 34.20 1.14
N ILE A 737 -7.23 33.03 1.19
CA ILE A 737 -7.94 32.41 0.07
C ILE A 737 -9.41 32.38 0.40
N VAL A 738 -10.21 33.18 -0.29
CA VAL A 738 -11.66 33.23 -0.09
C VAL A 738 -12.35 32.61 -1.31
N SER A 739 -13.12 31.56 -1.06
CA SER A 739 -14.02 30.96 -2.03
C SER A 739 -15.46 31.17 -1.58
N GLN A 740 -16.34 31.50 -2.52
CA GLN A 740 -17.78 31.57 -2.28
C GLN A 740 -18.52 30.80 -3.36
N TYR A 741 -19.34 29.84 -2.95
CA TYR A 741 -20.30 29.14 -3.80
C TYR A 741 -21.70 29.67 -3.50
N THR A 742 -22.39 30.14 -4.53
CA THR A 742 -23.77 30.63 -4.43
C THR A 742 -24.68 29.82 -5.36
N ASN A 743 -25.74 29.26 -4.79
CA ASN A 743 -26.83 28.60 -5.51
C ASN A 743 -28.04 29.55 -5.56
N PHE A 744 -28.71 29.68 -6.70
CA PHE A 744 -29.84 30.60 -6.90
C PHE A 744 -31.18 29.86 -7.00
N LYS A 745 -32.30 30.54 -6.72
CA LYS A 745 -33.65 29.93 -6.68
C LYS A 745 -34.33 29.81 -8.05
N CYS A 746 -34.12 30.78 -8.93
CA CYS A 746 -34.89 30.90 -10.18
C CYS A 746 -34.14 30.56 -11.47
N ASP A 747 -32.84 30.30 -11.41
CA ASP A 747 -32.08 29.79 -12.56
C ASP A 747 -31.26 28.61 -12.08
N ARG A 748 -31.14 27.54 -12.90
CA ARG A 748 -30.23 26.40 -12.65
C ARG A 748 -28.75 26.80 -12.80
N ALA A 749 -28.39 27.97 -12.30
CA ALA A 749 -27.06 28.55 -12.35
C ALA A 749 -26.49 28.56 -10.93
N ALA A 750 -25.27 28.07 -10.79
CA ALA A 750 -24.46 28.25 -9.59
C ALA A 750 -23.28 29.17 -9.93
N ARG A 751 -22.93 30.07 -9.02
CA ARG A 751 -21.77 30.96 -9.17
C ARG A 751 -20.70 30.55 -8.18
N VAL A 752 -19.48 30.37 -8.69
CA VAL A 752 -18.28 30.21 -7.86
C VAL A 752 -17.45 31.47 -7.98
N PHE A 753 -17.11 32.05 -6.84
CA PHE A 753 -16.17 33.15 -6.70
C PHE A 753 -14.92 32.63 -5.98
N PHE A 754 -13.76 33.06 -6.43
CA PHE A 754 -12.48 32.76 -5.81
C PHE A 754 -11.61 34.01 -5.81
N SER A 755 -11.00 34.32 -4.65
CA SER A 755 -9.97 35.34 -4.52
C SER A 755 -8.80 34.81 -3.70
N LEU A 756 -7.59 35.09 -4.17
CA LEU A 756 -6.34 34.82 -3.47
C LEU A 756 -5.62 36.15 -3.22
N THR A 757 -5.38 36.48 -1.96
CA THR A 757 -4.60 37.66 -1.54
C THR A 757 -3.39 37.22 -0.73
N ARG A 758 -2.21 37.72 -1.07
CA ARG A 758 -0.94 37.43 -0.36
C ARG A 758 -0.44 38.70 0.31
N HIS A 759 -0.07 38.61 1.57
CA HIS A 759 0.51 39.67 2.40
C HIS A 759 1.89 39.24 2.87
N GLU A 760 2.87 40.13 2.75
CA GLU A 760 4.28 39.80 2.99
C GLU A 760 4.95 40.92 3.76
N TRP A 761 5.89 40.55 4.60
CA TRP A 761 6.65 41.52 5.39
C TRP A 761 7.50 42.41 4.47
N ASN A 762 7.31 43.73 4.54
CA ASN A 762 8.12 44.74 3.84
C ASN A 762 8.13 44.73 2.29
N SER A 763 7.07 44.29 1.60
CA SER A 763 7.01 44.45 0.13
C SER A 763 5.65 44.95 -0.37
N SER A 764 5.69 45.97 -1.23
CA SER A 764 4.57 46.56 -1.97
C SER A 764 4.36 45.96 -3.38
N HIS A 765 5.20 45.01 -3.80
CA HIS A 765 5.10 44.36 -5.12
C HIS A 765 5.36 42.86 -5.04
N TRP A 766 4.45 42.06 -5.58
CA TRP A 766 4.66 40.61 -5.71
C TRP A 766 4.30 40.08 -7.11
N LYS A 767 5.29 39.42 -7.70
CA LYS A 767 5.11 38.44 -8.79
C LYS A 767 5.22 37.05 -8.17
N LEU A 768 4.29 36.16 -8.51
CA LEU A 768 4.19 34.75 -8.11
C LEU A 768 5.35 33.86 -8.61
N ASN A 769 6.50 34.43 -9.02
CA ASN A 769 7.55 33.70 -9.74
C ASN A 769 8.70 33.19 -8.87
N GLN A 770 8.91 33.64 -7.63
CA GLN A 770 10.13 33.31 -6.87
C GLN A 770 10.16 31.90 -6.28
N CYS A 771 9.04 31.34 -5.83
CA CYS A 771 9.03 29.99 -5.25
C CYS A 771 9.28 28.89 -6.32
N LEU A 772 8.68 29.04 -7.52
CA LEU A 772 8.96 28.16 -8.66
C LEU A 772 10.38 28.34 -9.22
N HIS A 773 10.90 29.58 -9.26
CA HIS A 773 12.28 29.83 -9.69
C HIS A 773 13.32 29.18 -8.75
N THR A 774 13.00 29.06 -7.46
CA THR A 774 13.89 28.50 -6.44
C THR A 774 14.06 26.99 -6.61
N VAL A 775 12.95 26.28 -6.80
CA VAL A 775 12.98 24.84 -7.13
C VAL A 775 13.64 24.62 -8.49
N HIS A 776 13.36 25.47 -9.49
CA HIS A 776 14.09 25.45 -10.75
C HIS A 776 15.58 25.67 -10.60
N HIS A 777 16.03 26.67 -9.87
CA HIS A 777 17.45 26.97 -9.73
C HIS A 777 18.20 25.85 -9.00
N PHE A 778 17.58 25.25 -7.98
CA PHE A 778 18.13 24.09 -7.29
C PHE A 778 18.24 22.87 -8.22
N LEU A 779 17.19 22.58 -8.99
CA LEU A 779 17.20 21.50 -9.99
C LEU A 779 18.14 21.77 -11.18
N ASP A 780 18.30 23.05 -11.56
CA ASP A 780 19.21 23.50 -12.60
C ASP A 780 20.66 23.39 -12.13
N SER A 781 20.94 23.67 -10.85
CA SER A 781 22.26 23.46 -10.26
C SER A 781 22.65 21.98 -10.21
N LEU A 782 21.67 21.07 -10.20
CA LEU A 782 21.86 19.62 -10.34
C LEU A 782 22.08 19.17 -11.81
N ASN A 783 22.16 20.10 -12.77
CA ASN A 783 22.53 19.86 -14.17
C ASN A 783 21.61 18.86 -14.92
N LEU A 784 20.31 18.83 -14.60
CA LEU A 784 19.40 17.74 -14.99
C LEU A 784 18.92 17.71 -16.47
N GLY A 785 19.35 18.62 -17.36
CA GLY A 785 19.07 18.53 -18.81
C GLY A 785 17.59 18.26 -19.18
N GLN A 786 17.31 17.54 -20.28
CA GLN A 786 15.95 17.21 -20.76
C GLN A 786 15.00 16.55 -19.72
N ALA A 787 15.51 16.10 -18.55
CA ALA A 787 14.69 15.66 -17.41
C ALA A 787 13.93 16.81 -16.72
N LYS A 788 14.16 18.07 -17.10
CA LYS A 788 13.33 19.22 -16.69
C LYS A 788 11.86 19.04 -17.09
N ALA A 789 11.56 18.50 -18.27
CA ALA A 789 10.18 18.47 -18.80
C ALA A 789 9.16 17.73 -17.90
N PRO A 790 9.44 16.52 -17.36
CA PRO A 790 8.49 15.84 -16.48
C PRO A 790 8.42 16.47 -15.08
N LEU A 791 9.54 16.93 -14.51
CA LEU A 791 9.56 17.47 -13.14
C LEU A 791 8.92 18.86 -13.04
N VAL A 792 9.23 19.72 -14.02
CA VAL A 792 8.64 21.05 -14.17
C VAL A 792 7.18 20.95 -14.61
N GLY A 793 6.88 20.02 -15.52
CA GLY A 793 5.52 19.69 -15.93
C GLY A 793 4.67 19.19 -14.77
N HIS A 794 5.22 18.40 -13.83
CA HIS A 794 4.47 17.92 -12.66
C HIS A 794 4.22 19.00 -11.60
N ILE A 795 5.15 19.92 -11.37
CA ILE A 795 4.91 21.09 -10.50
C ILE A 795 3.88 22.04 -11.15
N GLN A 796 3.94 22.24 -12.46
CA GLN A 796 2.97 23.06 -13.20
C GLN A 796 1.58 22.42 -13.30
N HIS A 797 1.48 21.10 -13.54
CA HIS A 797 0.19 20.40 -13.66
C HIS A 797 -0.56 20.27 -12.34
N THR A 798 0.14 20.32 -11.20
CA THR A 798 -0.51 20.36 -9.88
C THR A 798 -1.13 21.73 -9.59
N ILE A 799 -0.74 22.78 -10.32
CA ILE A 799 -1.12 24.17 -10.04
C ILE A 799 -2.03 24.78 -11.12
N ILE A 800 -2.01 24.30 -12.37
CA ILE A 800 -2.72 24.97 -13.46
C ILE A 800 -3.67 24.00 -14.18
N GLY A 801 -4.86 23.87 -13.61
CA GLY A 801 -6.06 23.50 -14.34
C GLY A 801 -7.02 24.68 -14.32
N VAL A 802 -7.03 25.47 -15.39
CA VAL A 802 -8.15 26.30 -15.94
C VAL A 802 -7.55 27.41 -16.82
N GLY A 803 -8.12 27.58 -18.02
CA GLY A 803 -7.66 28.48 -19.06
C GLY A 803 -8.19 29.92 -18.97
N VAL A 804 -7.45 30.79 -19.68
CA VAL A 804 -7.67 32.21 -20.03
C VAL A 804 -7.71 33.19 -18.84
N LEU A 805 -6.53 33.75 -18.54
CA LEU A 805 -6.29 34.84 -17.59
C LEU A 805 -6.20 36.19 -18.33
N SER A 806 -7.07 37.14 -18.01
CA SER A 806 -6.80 38.57 -18.24
C SER A 806 -6.37 39.21 -16.92
N VAL A 807 -5.17 39.78 -16.89
CA VAL A 807 -4.56 40.37 -15.69
C VAL A 807 -4.91 41.86 -15.61
N TYR A 808 -5.60 42.28 -14.56
CA TYR A 808 -5.58 43.67 -14.09
C TYR A 808 -5.35 43.66 -12.56
N THR A 809 -4.24 44.29 -12.16
CA THR A 809 -3.79 44.76 -10.83
C THR A 809 -4.32 44.10 -9.54
N THR A 810 -3.38 43.68 -8.70
CA THR A 810 -3.44 43.36 -7.24
C THR A 810 -4.47 42.34 -6.73
N ASN A 811 -5.43 41.89 -7.52
CA ASN A 811 -6.40 40.85 -7.15
C ASN A 811 -6.60 39.87 -8.32
N LEU A 812 -6.49 38.57 -8.07
CA LEU A 812 -6.81 37.53 -9.06
C LEU A 812 -8.25 37.07 -8.81
N GLN A 813 -9.19 37.57 -9.62
CA GLN A 813 -10.62 37.23 -9.55
C GLN A 813 -11.00 36.27 -10.69
N LEU A 814 -11.53 35.09 -10.34
CA LEU A 814 -12.13 34.15 -11.29
C LEU A 814 -13.63 34.05 -11.00
N VAL A 815 -14.44 34.45 -11.98
CA VAL A 815 -15.90 34.29 -11.96
C VAL A 815 -16.28 33.30 -13.03
N CYS A 816 -16.68 32.09 -12.64
CA CYS A 816 -17.17 31.08 -13.57
C CYS A 816 -18.69 30.97 -13.45
N SER A 817 -19.41 31.39 -14.49
CA SER A 817 -20.86 31.18 -14.62
C SER A 817 -21.11 30.04 -15.61
N ARG A 818 -21.59 28.89 -15.12
CA ARG A 818 -22.15 27.84 -15.99
C ARG A 818 -23.67 27.93 -15.97
N SER A 819 -24.24 28.38 -17.07
CA SER A 819 -25.64 28.15 -17.43
C SER A 819 -25.74 26.76 -18.04
N PHE A 820 -26.41 25.82 -17.36
CA PHE A 820 -26.84 24.57 -17.97
C PHE A 820 -28.11 24.84 -18.77
N LEU A 821 -28.01 24.75 -20.11
CA LEU A 821 -29.14 24.43 -20.98
C LEU A 821 -29.18 22.91 -21.19
#